data_AF-A0A948F5Z3-F1
#
_entry.id   AF-A0A948F5Z3-F1
#
_cell.length_a   1.000
_cell.length_b   1.000
_cell.length_c   1.000
_cell.angle_alpha   90.00
_cell.angle_beta   90.00
_cell.angle_gamma   90.00
#
_symmetry.space_group_name_H-M   'P 1'
#
loop_
_entity.id
_entity.type
_entity.pdbx_description
1 polymer ?
#
loop_
_entity_poly.entity_id
_entity_poly.type
_entity_poly.pdbx_seq_one_letter_code
_entity_poly.pdbx_strand_id
1 'polypeptide(L)'
;MKIWQIFILTFFVCGVYSAGLAYDEEKVHPQINISAAKQSLLVTKDVLRQIGFEKGLNEELFSANEILTVERWIASGGTAEDVPYIQVLRHFHDPLQPWDNAGLLGELPVDIDGWRRSSLLQAQVKATNETQFPNHASWYWARNYYYEALTSGSESLFALTFKSLGQVMHLLSDTAVPAHVRNDPHLPAFNGDPYENWVKYAASNGDMINFTGIQVDMAVFGNFVQGGPDYVLASVPISALWDQNKYNNPTPDPSVTKDVIPNLKDIGLAEYTNANFFSKDTVFNQDALINSYPHPAYEDTDYFVIDWKHPIRVDAEDGISDNKIYIHGNAGGTSDIRLSSVSYISKECVRVGYYDLGAPVLDEEIHKDYASVLIPRAVGYSTAILDYFFRGDMDIKNARAYLGPGITVTGFEFKVKNLTTLDGQTTEPFGEGSIDVVYQYVPNGQSVPVYHHVANVYSISSEIDPINSDYVPISVGPLTTPIPADASDIKFMVVFKGRLGNEQGGVAAKLQTFGEDSRIAYYHQPGGDGEPSDIFTVLPGAPPTSITQITFPDPLDSPETSVYYFSPVWTRDGSVLAFTKETCTYPDPSDPVCYGSNHKTDIIVIDSASTASYPDNILQSLSFTPDWQDPDQHALNPSFNPDGSKLVAMGSDYMFYYGLIVSDVATGAWEYINSFEYWQDHTVEGSAPAWSPQGDRIAYYLNEKRDEVSGLMVPDRDIYLHMFYPDQTEGDVPLTNDDFMNTQPVWSHDGEWLAFASDRDGGGVMDIWIMDKDGGNMSKLFDCVSSCWQPEFSPDGLSIAYVQGSDIYTIDIYGGVPVQITTSGFRTAAPAWEPFVQ
;
A
#
# COMPACT_ATOMS: atom_id res chain seq x y z
N MET A 1 39.38 4.86 -57.74
CA MET A 1 39.18 4.11 -56.48
C MET A 1 39.85 4.72 -55.25
N LYS A 2 41.09 5.23 -55.30
CA LYS A 2 41.76 5.80 -54.09
C LYS A 2 41.37 7.24 -53.69
N ILE A 3 40.71 8.02 -54.56
CA ILE A 3 40.29 9.40 -54.25
C ILE A 3 38.89 9.45 -53.60
N TRP A 4 38.01 8.48 -53.90
CA TRP A 4 36.68 8.38 -53.28
C TRP A 4 36.72 7.84 -51.84
N GLN A 5 37.68 6.96 -51.52
CA GLN A 5 37.88 6.49 -50.13
C GLN A 5 38.49 7.57 -49.23
N ILE A 6 39.27 8.51 -49.78
CA ILE A 6 39.81 9.65 -49.01
C ILE A 6 38.71 10.70 -48.82
N PHE A 7 37.84 10.98 -49.81
CA PHE A 7 36.71 11.88 -49.60
C PHE A 7 35.70 11.35 -48.57
N ILE A 8 35.41 10.05 -48.56
CA ILE A 8 34.52 9.45 -47.54
C ILE A 8 35.20 9.42 -46.17
N LEU A 9 36.52 9.16 -46.07
CA LEU A 9 37.23 9.24 -44.78
C LEU A 9 37.44 10.68 -44.29
N THR A 10 37.61 11.68 -45.16
CA THR A 10 37.77 13.08 -44.75
C THR A 10 36.42 13.73 -44.42
N PHE A 11 35.32 13.31 -45.07
CA PHE A 11 33.97 13.65 -44.61
C PHE A 11 33.57 12.86 -43.35
N PHE A 12 34.10 11.65 -43.11
CA PHE A 12 33.94 10.94 -41.84
C PHE A 12 34.80 11.56 -40.71
N VAL A 13 36.03 11.99 -40.98
CA VAL A 13 36.91 12.60 -39.97
C VAL A 13 36.58 14.08 -39.73
N CYS A 14 35.85 14.76 -40.62
CA CYS A 14 35.32 16.11 -40.36
C CYS A 14 33.81 16.13 -40.02
N GLY A 15 33.03 15.13 -40.45
CA GLY A 15 31.59 15.01 -40.19
C GLY A 15 31.24 14.18 -38.95
N VAL A 16 32.18 13.40 -38.40
CA VAL A 16 32.01 12.70 -37.10
C VAL A 16 32.66 13.49 -35.95
N TYR A 17 33.40 14.56 -36.24
CA TYR A 17 33.82 15.56 -35.24
C TYR A 17 32.77 16.66 -34.97
N SER A 18 31.61 16.58 -35.64
CA SER A 18 30.50 17.55 -35.53
C SER A 18 29.19 16.93 -35.03
N ALA A 19 29.21 15.68 -34.56
CA ALA A 19 28.09 15.11 -33.81
C ALA A 19 28.19 15.61 -32.35
N GLY A 20 27.26 16.50 -31.97
CA GLY A 20 27.20 17.15 -30.65
C GLY A 20 26.63 16.24 -29.58
N LEU A 21 27.13 16.38 -28.36
CA LEU A 21 26.99 15.48 -27.22
C LEU A 21 26.32 16.23 -26.05
N ALA A 22 25.14 15.80 -25.62
CA ALA A 22 24.37 16.33 -24.48
C ALA A 22 24.89 15.81 -23.12
N TYR A 23 26.12 16.16 -22.76
CA TYR A 23 26.79 15.57 -21.59
C TYR A 23 27.02 16.59 -20.47
N ASP A 24 26.67 16.16 -19.24
CA ASP A 24 27.14 16.63 -17.91
C ASP A 24 26.09 17.29 -16.98
N GLU A 25 25.14 16.49 -16.48
CA GLU A 25 24.30 16.86 -15.33
C GLU A 25 24.54 15.96 -14.10
N GLU A 26 25.76 15.96 -13.53
CA GLU A 26 26.03 15.26 -12.24
C GLU A 26 25.21 15.79 -11.05
N LYS A 27 24.49 16.92 -11.21
CA LYS A 27 23.82 17.61 -10.10
C LYS A 27 22.35 17.92 -10.34
N VAL A 28 22.00 18.46 -11.52
CA VAL A 28 20.68 19.05 -11.76
C VAL A 28 19.65 17.96 -12.02
N HIS A 29 19.83 17.07 -13.00
CA HIS A 29 18.98 15.89 -13.21
C HIS A 29 18.80 15.00 -11.97
N PRO A 30 19.86 14.61 -11.22
CA PRO A 30 19.68 13.92 -9.95
C PRO A 30 18.82 14.70 -8.95
N GLN A 31 18.94 16.03 -8.89
CA GLN A 31 18.15 16.88 -8.01
C GLN A 31 16.69 16.99 -8.48
N ILE A 32 16.43 17.02 -9.79
CA ILE A 32 15.08 16.93 -10.38
C ILE A 32 14.44 15.61 -9.96
N ASN A 33 15.14 14.49 -10.15
CA ASN A 33 14.68 13.15 -9.77
C ASN A 33 14.35 13.04 -8.27
N ILE A 34 15.22 13.55 -7.39
CA ILE A 34 14.98 13.58 -5.94
C ILE A 34 13.74 14.42 -5.62
N SER A 35 13.63 15.60 -6.22
CA SER A 35 12.52 16.51 -5.98
C SER A 35 11.21 15.93 -6.47
N ALA A 36 11.24 15.23 -7.61
CA ALA A 36 10.09 14.53 -8.18
C ALA A 36 9.62 13.38 -7.26
N ALA A 37 10.55 12.55 -6.77
CA ALA A 37 10.25 11.47 -5.85
C ALA A 37 9.64 11.95 -4.52
N LYS A 38 10.06 13.11 -4.02
CA LYS A 38 9.50 13.73 -2.81
C LYS A 38 8.09 14.27 -2.99
N GLN A 39 7.71 14.58 -4.22
CA GLN A 39 6.43 15.19 -4.57
C GLN A 39 5.44 14.17 -5.16
N SER A 40 5.83 12.91 -5.33
CA SER A 40 5.04 11.84 -5.94
C SER A 40 4.24 11.00 -4.93
N LEU A 41 3.46 10.04 -5.44
CA LEU A 41 2.73 9.02 -4.68
C LEU A 41 3.63 8.22 -3.73
N LEU A 42 4.95 8.16 -4.01
CA LEU A 42 5.93 7.53 -3.12
C LEU A 42 5.90 8.12 -1.71
N VAL A 43 5.58 9.41 -1.58
CA VAL A 43 5.43 10.11 -0.29
C VAL A 43 3.97 10.43 0.00
N THR A 44 3.21 10.94 -0.97
CA THR A 44 1.85 11.45 -0.74
C THR A 44 0.82 10.35 -0.45
N LYS A 45 1.04 9.12 -0.93
CA LYS A 45 0.25 7.92 -0.62
C LYS A 45 1.05 6.82 0.10
N ASP A 46 2.30 7.13 0.47
CA ASP A 46 3.20 6.21 1.16
C ASP A 46 3.32 4.83 0.48
N VAL A 47 3.32 4.80 -0.87
CA VAL A 47 3.28 3.55 -1.66
C VAL A 47 4.42 2.60 -1.31
N LEU A 48 5.58 3.14 -0.90
CA LEU A 48 6.73 2.34 -0.51
C LEU A 48 6.44 1.49 0.74
N ARG A 49 5.72 2.01 1.74
CA ARG A 49 5.28 1.21 2.89
C ARG A 49 4.27 0.14 2.51
N GLN A 50 3.41 0.43 1.53
CA GLN A 50 2.44 -0.54 1.03
C GLN A 50 3.08 -1.78 0.40
N ILE A 51 4.36 -1.73 0.05
CA ILE A 51 5.15 -2.86 -0.46
C ILE A 51 6.28 -3.29 0.47
N GLY A 52 6.28 -2.84 1.74
CA GLY A 52 7.19 -3.30 2.78
C GLY A 52 8.42 -2.44 3.07
N PHE A 53 8.53 -1.24 2.50
CA PHE A 53 9.62 -0.30 2.79
C PHE A 53 9.23 0.69 3.88
N GLU A 54 9.37 0.28 5.14
CA GLU A 54 8.96 1.05 6.33
C GLU A 54 9.59 2.45 6.39
N LYS A 55 10.82 2.62 5.88
CA LYS A 55 11.55 3.91 5.86
C LYS A 55 11.23 4.77 4.62
N GLY A 56 10.33 4.32 3.75
CA GLY A 56 9.95 5.03 2.53
C GLY A 56 11.15 5.32 1.63
N LEU A 57 11.34 6.59 1.23
CA LEU A 57 12.46 7.00 0.38
C LEU A 57 13.85 6.79 1.01
N ASN A 58 13.92 6.62 2.34
CA ASN A 58 15.16 6.36 3.07
C ASN A 58 15.45 4.86 3.22
N GLU A 59 14.63 3.97 2.65
CA GLU A 59 14.89 2.53 2.69
C GLU A 59 16.19 2.21 1.95
N GLU A 60 17.07 1.43 2.58
CA GLU A 60 18.39 1.08 2.05
C GLU A 60 18.30 -0.23 1.27
N LEU A 61 18.80 -0.24 0.03
CA LEU A 61 18.80 -1.42 -0.84
C LEU A 61 20.21 -1.76 -1.28
N PHE A 62 20.58 -3.04 -1.18
CA PHE A 62 21.87 -3.54 -1.67
C PHE A 62 21.80 -3.98 -3.13
N SER A 63 22.65 -3.40 -3.97
CA SER A 63 22.82 -3.81 -5.37
C SER A 63 24.22 -3.47 -5.88
N ALA A 64 24.79 -4.32 -6.73
CA ALA A 64 26.10 -4.10 -7.37
C ALA A 64 27.26 -3.75 -6.41
N ASN A 65 27.25 -4.28 -5.18
CA ASN A 65 28.20 -3.96 -4.09
C ASN A 65 28.07 -2.55 -3.49
N GLU A 66 26.94 -1.88 -3.70
CA GLU A 66 26.61 -0.59 -3.11
C GLU A 66 25.34 -0.70 -2.27
N ILE A 67 25.28 0.09 -1.20
CA ILE A 67 24.07 0.30 -0.39
C ILE A 67 23.69 1.76 -0.56
N LEU A 68 22.54 1.99 -1.19
CA LEU A 68 21.98 3.33 -1.39
C LEU A 68 20.52 3.32 -0.95
N THR A 69 20.01 4.49 -0.55
CA THR A 69 18.58 4.64 -0.28
C THR A 69 17.77 4.61 -1.58
N VAL A 70 16.46 4.34 -1.51
CA VAL A 70 15.54 4.45 -2.66
C VAL A 70 15.68 5.81 -3.36
N GLU A 71 15.71 6.91 -2.60
CA GLU A 71 15.98 8.26 -3.12
C GLU A 71 17.28 8.32 -3.94
N ARG A 72 18.35 7.71 -3.42
CA ARG A 72 19.68 7.73 -4.04
C ARG A 72 19.76 6.82 -5.27
N TRP A 73 19.01 5.72 -5.32
CA TRP A 73 18.90 4.90 -6.53
C TRP A 73 18.16 5.63 -7.66
N ILE A 74 17.08 6.35 -7.32
CA ILE A 74 16.38 7.23 -8.27
C ILE A 74 17.31 8.34 -8.78
N ALA A 75 18.08 8.96 -7.86
CA ALA A 75 19.04 10.01 -8.21
C ALA A 75 20.18 9.48 -9.08
N SER A 76 20.71 8.29 -8.79
CA SER A 76 21.82 7.69 -9.55
C SER A 76 21.44 7.31 -10.96
N GLY A 77 20.16 6.99 -11.21
CA GLY A 77 19.63 6.86 -12.57
C GLY A 77 19.79 8.17 -13.37
N GLY A 78 19.58 9.32 -12.73
CA GLY A 78 19.78 10.63 -13.32
C GLY A 78 21.23 10.93 -13.73
N THR A 79 22.23 10.25 -13.15
CA THR A 79 23.63 10.36 -13.58
C THR A 79 24.05 9.24 -14.53
N ALA A 80 23.45 8.05 -14.39
CA ALA A 80 23.84 6.88 -15.15
C ALA A 80 23.45 6.94 -16.63
N GLU A 81 22.42 7.73 -16.99
CA GLU A 81 21.95 7.85 -18.38
C GLU A 81 22.95 8.55 -19.31
N ASP A 82 23.91 9.30 -18.74
CA ASP A 82 25.02 9.92 -19.48
C ASP A 82 26.16 8.94 -19.83
N VAL A 83 26.09 7.68 -19.36
CA VAL A 83 27.21 6.75 -19.36
C VAL A 83 26.91 5.46 -20.15
N PRO A 84 27.72 5.13 -21.18
CA PRO A 84 28.96 5.78 -21.61
C PRO A 84 28.72 7.03 -22.48
N TYR A 85 29.73 7.89 -22.60
CA TYR A 85 29.71 9.19 -23.29
C TYR A 85 29.04 9.27 -24.68
N ILE A 86 28.86 8.16 -25.40
CA ILE A 86 28.14 8.16 -26.69
C ILE A 86 26.61 8.14 -26.53
N GLN A 87 26.10 7.82 -25.35
CA GLN A 87 24.68 7.69 -25.05
C GLN A 87 23.93 9.03 -25.13
N VAL A 88 24.61 10.12 -24.77
CA VAL A 88 24.08 11.49 -24.81
C VAL A 88 23.66 11.97 -26.21
N LEU A 89 24.14 11.31 -27.27
CA LEU A 89 23.69 11.57 -28.64
C LEU A 89 22.20 11.22 -28.86
N ARG A 90 21.58 10.57 -27.86
CA ARG A 90 20.22 10.03 -27.92
C ARG A 90 19.26 10.77 -26.99
N HIS A 91 19.66 11.93 -26.46
CA HIS A 91 18.83 12.72 -25.52
C HIS A 91 17.85 13.67 -26.21
N PHE A 92 17.90 13.76 -27.53
CA PHE A 92 17.15 14.70 -28.34
C PHE A 92 15.73 14.22 -28.65
N HIS A 93 14.79 15.16 -28.71
CA HIS A 93 13.43 14.96 -29.24
C HIS A 93 12.92 16.27 -29.86
N ASP A 94 12.88 16.35 -31.19
CA ASP A 94 12.25 17.42 -31.96
C ASP A 94 10.75 17.13 -32.16
N PRO A 95 9.84 17.88 -31.51
CA PRO A 95 8.40 17.65 -31.57
C PRO A 95 7.77 18.03 -32.92
N LEU A 96 8.53 18.62 -33.85
CA LEU A 96 8.08 18.91 -35.22
C LEU A 96 8.25 17.72 -36.16
N GLN A 97 8.98 16.69 -35.72
CA GLN A 97 9.31 15.53 -36.53
C GLN A 97 8.54 14.29 -36.05
N PRO A 98 8.26 13.34 -36.94
CA PRO A 98 7.81 12.03 -36.51
C PRO A 98 8.84 11.35 -35.60
N TRP A 99 8.39 10.55 -34.64
CA TRP A 99 9.22 9.94 -33.59
C TRP A 99 10.48 9.20 -34.09
N ASP A 100 10.42 8.54 -35.25
CA ASP A 100 11.56 7.87 -35.90
C ASP A 100 12.64 8.81 -36.43
N ASN A 101 12.31 10.10 -36.52
CA ASN A 101 13.13 11.19 -37.03
C ASN A 101 13.28 12.32 -35.99
N ALA A 102 12.71 12.18 -34.80
CA ALA A 102 12.70 13.22 -33.79
C ALA A 102 14.02 13.29 -32.99
N GLY A 103 14.96 12.38 -33.21
CA GLY A 103 16.27 12.44 -32.55
C GLY A 103 17.27 13.32 -33.28
N LEU A 104 18.50 13.34 -32.75
CA LEU A 104 19.63 14.01 -33.36
C LEU A 104 19.89 13.44 -34.77
N LEU A 105 20.06 14.33 -35.76
CA LEU A 105 20.22 13.96 -37.17
C LEU A 105 18.97 13.32 -37.83
N GLY A 106 17.77 13.59 -37.31
CA GLY A 106 16.47 13.21 -37.88
C GLY A 106 16.33 13.32 -39.41
N GLU A 107 16.92 14.37 -39.98
CA GLU A 107 16.87 14.68 -41.41
C GLU A 107 17.75 13.79 -42.29
N LEU A 108 18.71 13.05 -41.70
CA LEU A 108 19.61 12.19 -42.47
C LEU A 108 18.90 10.90 -42.93
N PRO A 109 19.24 10.36 -44.11
CA PRO A 109 18.61 9.16 -44.66
C PRO A 109 19.10 7.84 -44.02
N VAL A 110 20.06 7.89 -43.09
CA VAL A 110 20.67 6.72 -42.44
C VAL A 110 20.62 6.89 -40.94
N ASP A 111 20.06 5.90 -40.24
CA ASP A 111 20.06 5.83 -38.78
C ASP A 111 21.41 5.26 -38.29
N ILE A 112 22.21 6.10 -37.65
CA ILE A 112 23.49 5.72 -37.04
C ILE A 112 23.22 5.46 -35.57
N ASP A 113 23.19 4.19 -35.17
CA ASP A 113 23.11 3.79 -33.76
C ASP A 113 21.90 4.34 -32.99
N GLY A 114 20.78 4.58 -33.69
CA GLY A 114 19.50 5.01 -33.12
C GLY A 114 19.37 6.52 -32.90
N TRP A 115 20.39 7.32 -33.22
CA TRP A 115 20.43 8.76 -32.91
C TRP A 115 19.30 9.52 -33.60
N ARG A 116 18.86 9.04 -34.77
CA ARG A 116 17.79 9.65 -35.57
C ARG A 116 16.43 9.64 -34.86
N ARG A 117 16.27 8.77 -33.87
CA ARG A 117 15.00 8.51 -33.19
C ARG A 117 14.93 9.29 -31.89
N SER A 118 13.72 9.65 -31.48
CA SER A 118 13.50 10.25 -30.17
C SER A 118 14.13 9.44 -29.04
N SER A 119 14.69 10.15 -28.07
CA SER A 119 15.16 9.61 -26.78
C SER A 119 14.20 8.60 -26.14
N LEU A 120 12.90 8.91 -26.11
CA LEU A 120 11.90 8.05 -25.50
C LEU A 120 11.63 6.74 -26.27
N LEU A 121 11.78 6.70 -27.60
CA LEU A 121 11.60 5.45 -28.36
C LEU A 121 12.55 4.37 -27.87
N GLN A 122 13.75 4.76 -27.46
CA GLN A 122 14.73 3.84 -26.88
C GLN A 122 14.39 3.51 -25.43
N ALA A 123 13.95 4.51 -24.67
CA ALA A 123 13.65 4.39 -23.25
C ALA A 123 12.36 3.63 -22.92
N GLN A 124 11.58 3.18 -23.89
CA GLN A 124 10.30 2.49 -23.65
C GLN A 124 10.22 1.04 -24.16
N VAL A 125 11.10 0.63 -25.06
CA VAL A 125 11.04 -0.68 -25.73
C VAL A 125 11.93 -1.72 -25.06
N LYS A 126 11.60 -3.00 -25.26
CA LYS A 126 12.54 -4.11 -25.02
C LYS A 126 13.66 -4.02 -26.05
N ALA A 127 14.89 -3.72 -25.62
CA ALA A 127 16.05 -3.68 -26.52
C ALA A 127 16.14 -5.00 -27.33
N THR A 128 15.96 -4.94 -28.65
CA THR A 128 15.87 -6.14 -29.50
C THR A 128 17.23 -6.76 -29.83
N ASN A 129 18.34 -6.09 -29.52
CA ASN A 129 19.72 -6.56 -29.72
C ASN A 129 20.60 -6.23 -28.50
N GLU A 130 20.80 -7.22 -27.62
CA GLU A 130 21.62 -7.14 -26.39
C GLU A 130 23.11 -6.81 -26.66
N THR A 131 23.61 -6.98 -27.88
CA THR A 131 25.02 -6.75 -28.22
C THR A 131 25.37 -5.31 -28.59
N GLN A 132 24.38 -4.44 -28.85
CA GLN A 132 24.60 -3.03 -29.17
C GLN A 132 24.28 -2.07 -28.00
N PHE A 133 23.53 -2.51 -26.97
CA PHE A 133 22.97 -1.61 -25.97
C PHE A 133 22.96 -2.28 -24.57
N PRO A 134 24.03 -2.17 -23.77
CA PRO A 134 24.13 -2.84 -22.48
C PRO A 134 23.30 -2.16 -21.36
N ASN A 135 22.63 -1.04 -21.61
CA ASN A 135 21.80 -0.36 -20.62
C ASN A 135 20.37 -0.90 -20.66
N HIS A 136 20.05 -1.79 -19.72
CA HIS A 136 18.72 -2.36 -19.51
C HIS A 136 17.75 -1.36 -18.83
N ALA A 137 17.92 -0.05 -19.08
CA ALA A 137 17.18 1.01 -18.41
C ALA A 137 16.11 1.58 -19.34
N SER A 138 14.92 0.98 -19.29
CA SER A 138 13.75 1.42 -20.05
C SER A 138 12.50 1.26 -19.20
N TRP A 139 11.38 1.89 -19.58
CA TRP A 139 10.08 1.67 -18.97
C TRP A 139 9.70 0.19 -18.90
N TYR A 140 9.92 -0.54 -19.99
CA TYR A 140 9.68 -1.99 -20.06
C TYR A 140 10.51 -2.75 -19.00
N TRP A 141 11.80 -2.44 -18.89
CA TRP A 141 12.67 -3.10 -17.93
C TRP A 141 12.37 -2.67 -16.48
N ALA A 142 12.08 -1.39 -16.23
CA ALA A 142 11.64 -0.92 -14.92
C ALA A 142 10.40 -1.68 -14.44
N ARG A 143 9.40 -1.88 -15.32
CA ARG A 143 8.21 -2.69 -15.01
C ARG A 143 8.54 -4.15 -14.69
N ASN A 144 9.40 -4.78 -15.48
CA ASN A 144 9.77 -6.17 -15.23
C ASN A 144 10.61 -6.34 -13.97
N TYR A 145 11.58 -5.46 -13.73
CA TYR A 145 12.35 -5.43 -12.49
C TYR A 145 11.45 -5.23 -11.30
N TYR A 146 10.46 -4.35 -11.38
CA TYR A 146 9.53 -4.13 -10.29
C TYR A 146 8.70 -5.38 -9.99
N TYR A 147 8.10 -5.98 -11.02
CA TYR A 147 7.34 -7.22 -10.88
C TYR A 147 8.20 -8.38 -10.35
N GLU A 148 9.40 -8.57 -10.89
CA GLU A 148 10.33 -9.62 -10.44
C GLU A 148 10.83 -9.35 -9.03
N ALA A 149 11.04 -8.08 -8.64
CA ALA A 149 11.40 -7.71 -7.27
C ALA A 149 10.29 -8.05 -6.28
N LEU A 150 9.04 -7.66 -6.58
CA LEU A 150 7.86 -7.96 -5.77
C LEU A 150 7.64 -9.49 -5.65
N THR A 151 7.93 -10.25 -6.71
CA THR A 151 7.73 -11.71 -6.73
C THR A 151 8.88 -12.54 -6.18
N SER A 152 10.05 -11.94 -5.98
CA SER A 152 11.25 -12.62 -5.47
C SER A 152 11.79 -12.08 -4.14
N GLY A 153 11.34 -10.90 -3.70
CA GLY A 153 11.92 -10.18 -2.57
C GLY A 153 13.32 -9.61 -2.84
N SER A 154 13.74 -9.49 -4.10
CA SER A 154 15.11 -9.08 -4.45
C SER A 154 15.33 -7.57 -4.32
N GLU A 155 16.12 -7.17 -3.32
CA GLU A 155 16.58 -5.78 -3.17
C GLU A 155 17.31 -5.26 -4.42
N SER A 156 18.12 -6.11 -5.07
CA SER A 156 18.86 -5.71 -6.25
C SER A 156 17.95 -5.40 -7.45
N LEU A 157 16.82 -6.10 -7.59
CA LEU A 157 15.82 -5.81 -8.62
C LEU A 157 15.00 -4.56 -8.28
N PHE A 158 14.70 -4.31 -6.99
CA PHE A 158 14.13 -3.02 -6.58
C PHE A 158 15.07 -1.85 -6.90
N ALA A 159 16.37 -1.98 -6.57
CA ALA A 159 17.37 -0.97 -6.91
C ALA A 159 17.44 -0.70 -8.43
N LEU A 160 17.40 -1.76 -9.26
CA LEU A 160 17.36 -1.64 -10.72
C LEU A 160 16.07 -0.97 -11.22
N THR A 161 14.94 -1.21 -10.56
CA THR A 161 13.67 -0.52 -10.86
C THR A 161 13.82 0.99 -10.67
N PHE A 162 14.25 1.41 -9.48
CA PHE A 162 14.39 2.83 -9.13
C PHE A 162 15.44 3.54 -9.99
N LYS A 163 16.58 2.89 -10.24
CA LYS A 163 17.60 3.40 -11.15
C LYS A 163 17.06 3.57 -12.57
N SER A 164 16.34 2.58 -13.09
CA SER A 164 15.76 2.65 -14.44
C SER A 164 14.73 3.76 -14.55
N LEU A 165 13.89 3.97 -13.53
CA LEU A 165 12.96 5.11 -13.49
C LEU A 165 13.72 6.44 -13.48
N GLY A 166 14.82 6.53 -12.72
CA GLY A 166 15.70 7.70 -12.72
C GLY A 166 16.27 8.02 -14.10
N GLN A 167 16.62 7.01 -14.90
CA GLN A 167 17.11 7.17 -16.27
C GLN A 167 16.00 7.62 -17.23
N VAL A 168 14.78 7.11 -17.08
CA VAL A 168 13.64 7.57 -17.89
C VAL A 168 13.29 9.04 -17.57
N MET A 169 13.33 9.43 -16.30
CA MET A 169 13.11 10.82 -15.87
C MET A 169 14.21 11.78 -16.35
N HIS A 170 15.46 11.31 -16.46
CA HIS A 170 16.55 12.09 -17.07
C HIS A 170 16.20 12.50 -18.49
N LEU A 171 15.82 11.53 -19.34
CA LEU A 171 15.45 11.80 -20.73
C LEU A 171 14.22 12.71 -20.87
N LEU A 172 13.33 12.75 -19.86
CA LEU A 172 12.21 13.70 -19.82
C LEU A 172 12.72 15.09 -19.51
N SER A 173 13.60 15.18 -18.52
CA SER A 173 14.19 16.43 -18.07
C SER A 173 15.02 17.07 -19.17
N ASP A 174 15.65 16.28 -20.05
CA ASP A 174 16.33 16.78 -21.25
C ASP A 174 15.38 17.50 -22.21
N THR A 175 14.09 17.16 -22.26
CA THR A 175 13.13 17.92 -23.08
C THR A 175 12.81 19.31 -22.51
N ALA A 176 13.27 19.60 -21.30
CA ALA A 176 13.26 20.94 -20.72
C ALA A 176 14.51 21.76 -21.11
N VAL A 177 15.40 21.21 -21.95
CA VAL A 177 16.57 21.90 -22.50
C VAL A 177 16.25 22.33 -23.94
N PRO A 178 16.19 23.64 -24.24
CA PRO A 178 15.82 24.13 -25.57
C PRO A 178 16.66 23.56 -26.71
N ALA A 179 17.96 23.32 -26.49
CA ALA A 179 18.84 22.74 -27.50
C ALA A 179 18.47 21.27 -27.83
N HIS A 180 18.00 20.49 -26.86
CA HIS A 180 17.67 19.07 -27.04
C HIS A 180 16.37 18.86 -27.82
N VAL A 181 15.46 19.83 -27.74
CA VAL A 181 14.21 19.81 -28.52
C VAL A 181 14.32 20.53 -29.86
N ARG A 182 15.50 21.07 -30.16
CA ARG A 182 15.81 21.81 -31.39
C ARG A 182 16.95 21.19 -32.19
N ASN A 183 17.37 19.97 -31.84
CA ASN A 183 18.45 19.28 -32.54
C ASN A 183 19.70 20.17 -32.71
N ASP A 184 20.01 20.99 -31.70
CA ASP A 184 21.15 21.90 -31.71
C ASP A 184 22.37 21.23 -31.04
N PRO A 185 23.35 20.75 -31.85
CA PRO A 185 24.46 19.96 -31.34
C PRO A 185 25.49 20.84 -30.62
N HIS A 186 25.81 20.53 -29.37
CA HIS A 186 26.81 21.22 -28.57
C HIS A 186 27.84 20.23 -27.99
N LEU A 187 29.05 20.68 -27.64
CA LEU A 187 30.14 19.81 -27.16
C LEU A 187 30.64 20.29 -25.78
N PRO A 188 30.58 19.48 -24.71
CA PRO A 188 30.94 19.93 -23.35
C PRO A 188 32.36 20.50 -23.25
N ALA A 189 33.32 19.90 -23.98
CA ALA A 189 34.74 20.26 -23.91
C ALA A 189 35.14 21.49 -24.75
N PHE A 190 34.28 21.96 -25.67
CA PHE A 190 34.64 23.02 -26.61
C PHE A 190 33.60 24.14 -26.72
N ASN A 191 32.32 23.82 -26.49
CA ASN A 191 31.16 24.71 -26.63
C ASN A 191 29.90 24.01 -26.08
N GLY A 192 29.80 23.79 -24.75
CA GLY A 192 28.62 23.15 -24.14
C GLY A 192 27.37 24.02 -24.24
N ASP A 193 26.19 23.47 -23.95
CA ASP A 193 24.95 24.24 -23.97
C ASP A 193 25.01 25.36 -22.91
N PRO A 194 24.77 26.62 -23.27
CA PRO A 194 24.91 27.74 -22.35
C PRO A 194 23.87 27.71 -21.22
N TYR A 195 22.67 27.16 -21.45
CA TYR A 195 21.64 27.05 -20.43
C TYR A 195 22.00 25.96 -19.42
N GLU A 196 22.36 24.76 -19.85
CA GLU A 196 22.79 23.67 -18.95
C GLU A 196 24.01 24.06 -18.11
N ASN A 197 25.01 24.69 -18.73
CA ASN A 197 26.18 25.20 -18.02
C ASN A 197 25.79 26.22 -16.93
N TRP A 198 24.83 27.10 -17.24
CA TRP A 198 24.34 28.08 -16.29
C TRP A 198 23.57 27.41 -15.15
N VAL A 199 22.64 26.50 -15.42
CA VAL A 199 21.84 25.82 -14.38
C VAL A 199 22.77 25.02 -13.46
N LYS A 200 23.76 24.32 -14.01
CA LYS A 200 24.79 23.61 -13.25
C LYS A 200 25.60 24.55 -12.35
N TYR A 201 26.00 25.72 -12.85
CA TYR A 201 26.71 26.72 -12.08
C TYR A 201 25.83 27.27 -10.95
N ALA A 202 24.60 27.66 -11.25
CA ALA A 202 23.63 28.19 -10.30
C ALA A 202 23.35 27.19 -9.17
N ALA A 203 23.07 25.93 -9.52
CA ALA A 203 22.88 24.84 -8.57
C ALA A 203 24.10 24.60 -7.67
N SER A 204 25.32 24.83 -8.20
CA SER A 204 26.57 24.61 -7.47
C SER A 204 26.94 25.74 -6.52
N ASN A 205 26.50 26.96 -6.78
CA ASN A 205 26.89 28.17 -6.01
C ASN A 205 25.82 28.65 -5.03
N GLY A 206 24.71 27.91 -4.90
CA GLY A 206 23.65 28.20 -3.94
C GLY A 206 22.65 29.27 -4.40
N ASP A 207 22.59 29.52 -5.71
CA ASP A 207 21.47 30.27 -6.28
C ASP A 207 20.17 29.47 -6.08
N MET A 208 19.08 30.15 -5.70
CA MET A 208 17.81 29.47 -5.46
C MET A 208 17.13 29.08 -6.77
N ILE A 209 17.45 27.91 -7.29
CA ILE A 209 16.65 27.24 -8.33
C ILE A 209 15.40 26.65 -7.68
N ASN A 210 14.23 26.90 -8.27
CA ASN A 210 12.98 26.34 -7.79
C ASN A 210 12.79 24.91 -8.31
N PHE A 211 12.97 23.91 -7.45
CA PHE A 211 12.67 22.51 -7.73
C PHE A 211 11.27 22.07 -7.25
N THR A 212 10.36 23.02 -7.00
CA THR A 212 8.96 22.70 -6.74
C THR A 212 8.27 22.37 -8.06
N GLY A 213 7.78 21.14 -8.19
CA GLY A 213 7.13 20.66 -9.40
C GLY A 213 5.80 21.37 -9.65
N ILE A 214 5.48 21.61 -10.91
CA ILE A 214 4.11 21.96 -11.28
C ILE A 214 3.20 20.73 -11.16
N GLN A 215 1.91 20.94 -10.92
CA GLN A 215 0.95 19.86 -10.98
C GLN A 215 0.65 19.50 -12.44
N VAL A 216 0.95 18.26 -12.81
CA VAL A 216 0.55 17.66 -14.09
C VAL A 216 -0.77 16.91 -13.90
N ASP A 217 -1.64 16.94 -14.89
CA ASP A 217 -2.86 16.13 -14.85
C ASP A 217 -2.66 14.76 -15.42
N MET A 218 -3.12 13.77 -14.67
CA MET A 218 -3.04 12.37 -15.06
C MET A 218 -3.94 12.05 -16.26
N ALA A 219 -4.91 12.91 -16.62
CA ALA A 219 -5.64 12.78 -17.88
C ALA A 219 -4.74 12.89 -19.13
N VAL A 220 -3.52 13.45 -19.01
CA VAL A 220 -2.54 13.54 -20.10
C VAL A 220 -2.22 12.15 -20.69
N PHE A 221 -2.22 11.12 -19.86
CA PHE A 221 -1.98 9.74 -20.27
C PHE A 221 -3.14 9.14 -21.11
N GLY A 222 -4.30 9.79 -21.14
CA GLY A 222 -5.44 9.40 -21.98
C GLY A 222 -5.32 9.88 -23.43
N ASN A 223 -4.56 10.95 -23.68
CA ASN A 223 -4.42 11.62 -24.98
C ASN A 223 -3.10 11.31 -25.70
N PHE A 224 -2.39 10.27 -25.27
CA PHE A 224 -1.11 9.88 -25.88
C PHE A 224 -1.28 9.43 -27.34
N VAL A 225 -0.21 9.62 -28.11
CA VAL A 225 -0.20 9.31 -29.53
C VAL A 225 -0.07 7.80 -29.70
N GLN A 226 -1.20 7.13 -29.90
CA GLN A 226 -1.22 5.73 -30.33
C GLN A 226 -0.75 5.66 -31.79
N GLY A 227 0.34 4.92 -32.04
CA GLY A 227 0.97 4.89 -33.36
C GLY A 227 0.06 4.40 -34.50
N GLY A 228 0.35 4.87 -35.71
CA GLY A 228 -0.26 4.42 -36.97
C GLY A 228 0.64 3.44 -37.76
N PRO A 229 0.19 2.93 -38.92
CA PRO A 229 0.89 1.90 -39.70
C PRO A 229 2.27 2.33 -40.26
N ASP A 230 2.61 3.62 -40.23
CA ASP A 230 3.80 4.19 -40.88
C ASP A 230 4.95 4.58 -39.92
N TYR A 231 4.80 4.38 -38.60
CA TYR A 231 5.79 4.82 -37.59
C TYR A 231 6.05 3.79 -36.49
N VAL A 232 7.30 3.70 -36.01
CA VAL A 232 7.67 2.85 -34.85
C VAL A 232 7.24 3.51 -33.55
N LEU A 233 6.67 2.69 -32.67
CA LEU A 233 5.76 3.07 -31.58
C LEU A 233 6.43 3.81 -30.40
N ALA A 234 5.80 4.92 -29.98
CA ALA A 234 5.84 5.37 -28.60
C ALA A 234 4.60 4.89 -27.81
N SER A 235 4.39 3.56 -27.77
CA SER A 235 3.11 2.93 -27.38
C SER A 235 2.77 2.95 -25.91
N VAL A 236 3.68 3.40 -25.02
CA VAL A 236 3.33 3.53 -23.60
C VAL A 236 2.76 4.92 -23.32
N PRO A 237 1.73 5.05 -22.46
CA PRO A 237 1.06 6.32 -22.23
C PRO A 237 1.97 7.48 -21.78
N ILE A 238 3.13 7.19 -21.18
CA ILE A 238 4.12 8.20 -20.77
C ILE A 238 4.67 9.04 -21.93
N SER A 239 4.48 8.63 -23.19
CA SER A 239 4.85 9.45 -24.35
C SER A 239 4.14 10.80 -24.41
N ALA A 240 2.93 10.90 -23.85
CA ALA A 240 2.21 12.16 -23.75
C ALA A 240 2.92 13.22 -22.89
N LEU A 241 3.86 12.81 -22.02
CA LEU A 241 4.68 13.74 -21.24
C LEU A 241 5.80 14.37 -22.08
N TRP A 242 6.25 13.70 -23.15
CA TRP A 242 7.22 14.25 -24.10
C TRP A 242 6.51 15.10 -25.14
N ASP A 243 5.54 14.49 -25.83
CA ASP A 243 4.94 15.03 -27.04
C ASP A 243 3.57 14.39 -27.30
N GLN A 244 2.55 15.23 -27.50
CA GLN A 244 1.18 14.84 -27.83
C GLN A 244 0.83 15.05 -29.30
N ASN A 245 1.80 15.41 -30.14
CA ASN A 245 1.63 15.71 -31.56
C ASN A 245 0.61 16.84 -31.83
N LYS A 246 0.51 17.81 -30.93
CA LYS A 246 -0.34 19.00 -31.09
C LYS A 246 0.39 20.15 -31.76
N TYR A 247 1.72 20.08 -31.76
CA TYR A 247 2.62 21.11 -32.28
C TYR A 247 3.39 20.68 -33.55
N ASN A 248 2.91 19.69 -34.33
CA ASN A 248 3.69 19.05 -35.41
C ASN A 248 3.38 19.49 -36.86
N ASN A 249 2.60 20.55 -37.07
CA ASN A 249 2.30 21.08 -38.41
C ASN A 249 3.48 21.93 -38.94
N PRO A 250 3.76 22.01 -40.26
CA PRO A 250 4.76 22.92 -40.85
C PRO A 250 4.81 24.38 -40.35
N THR A 251 3.69 24.92 -39.84
CA THR A 251 3.61 26.24 -39.18
C THR A 251 2.69 26.10 -37.96
N PRO A 252 3.16 25.53 -36.85
CA PRO A 252 2.33 25.16 -35.72
C PRO A 252 1.98 26.39 -34.89
N ASP A 253 0.72 26.55 -34.46
CA ASP A 253 0.32 27.72 -33.67
C ASP A 253 0.97 27.66 -32.26
N PRO A 254 1.88 28.58 -31.89
CA PRO A 254 2.51 28.56 -30.58
C PRO A 254 1.51 28.78 -29.46
N SER A 255 0.29 29.28 -29.72
CA SER A 255 -0.73 29.41 -28.69
C SER A 255 -1.19 28.08 -28.08
N VAL A 256 -0.99 26.95 -28.77
CA VAL A 256 -1.35 25.61 -28.26
C VAL A 256 -0.51 25.18 -27.07
N THR A 257 0.67 25.77 -26.89
CA THR A 257 1.56 25.49 -25.76
C THR A 257 1.35 26.43 -24.58
N LYS A 258 0.35 27.34 -24.64
CA LYS A 258 0.03 28.25 -23.54
C LYS A 258 -0.54 27.50 -22.34
N ASP A 259 -0.06 27.85 -21.15
CA ASP A 259 -0.70 27.49 -19.88
C ASP A 259 -2.10 28.12 -19.79
N VAL A 260 -3.16 27.30 -19.87
CA VAL A 260 -4.52 27.75 -19.55
C VAL A 260 -4.85 27.34 -18.12
N ILE A 261 -4.66 28.23 -17.15
CA ILE A 261 -5.09 27.99 -15.76
C ILE A 261 -6.61 27.71 -15.74
N PRO A 262 -7.09 26.68 -15.02
CA PRO A 262 -6.37 25.90 -14.00
C PRO A 262 -5.71 24.61 -14.50
N ASN A 263 -5.67 24.38 -15.82
CA ASN A 263 -5.34 23.11 -16.43
C ASN A 263 -4.06 23.19 -17.29
N LEU A 264 -2.89 23.02 -16.67
CA LEU A 264 -1.57 22.81 -17.32
C LEU A 264 -1.46 21.50 -18.15
N LYS A 265 -2.57 21.00 -18.69
CA LYS A 265 -2.86 19.55 -18.77
C LYS A 265 -2.75 18.92 -20.15
N ASP A 266 -2.42 19.70 -21.19
CA ASP A 266 -2.70 19.25 -22.57
C ASP A 266 -1.55 19.48 -23.56
N ILE A 267 -0.30 19.49 -23.09
CA ILE A 267 0.89 19.59 -23.96
C ILE A 267 2.07 18.75 -23.44
N GLY A 268 2.86 18.17 -24.34
CA GLY A 268 4.14 17.54 -24.00
C GLY A 268 5.20 18.57 -23.61
N LEU A 269 6.17 18.17 -22.77
CA LEU A 269 7.23 19.06 -22.32
C LEU A 269 8.14 19.49 -23.48
N ALA A 270 8.39 18.61 -24.46
CA ALA A 270 9.21 18.96 -25.61
C ALA A 270 8.52 19.99 -26.51
N GLU A 271 7.23 19.82 -26.77
CA GLU A 271 6.40 20.79 -27.51
C GLU A 271 6.40 22.15 -26.81
N TYR A 272 6.19 22.15 -25.49
CA TYR A 272 6.22 23.37 -24.68
C TYR A 272 7.58 24.06 -24.79
N THR A 273 8.68 23.34 -24.57
CA THR A 273 10.03 23.91 -24.61
C THR A 273 10.37 24.42 -26.02
N ASN A 274 10.06 23.63 -27.06
CA ASN A 274 10.37 23.98 -28.44
C ASN A 274 9.62 25.24 -28.88
N ALA A 275 8.33 25.38 -28.57
CA ALA A 275 7.54 26.53 -29.01
C ALA A 275 7.92 27.85 -28.32
N ASN A 276 8.55 27.78 -27.14
CA ASN A 276 8.61 28.90 -26.22
C ASN A 276 10.01 29.47 -25.97
N PHE A 277 11.07 28.69 -26.16
CA PHE A 277 12.42 29.07 -25.72
C PHE A 277 13.43 29.00 -26.86
N PHE A 278 14.35 29.95 -26.91
CA PHE A 278 15.49 29.90 -27.83
C PHE A 278 16.61 29.00 -27.31
N SER A 279 17.22 28.26 -28.22
CA SER A 279 18.56 27.71 -28.07
C SER A 279 19.58 28.62 -28.77
N LYS A 280 20.87 28.41 -28.47
CA LYS A 280 21.97 29.22 -29.00
C LYS A 280 22.05 29.28 -30.52
N ASP A 281 21.77 28.17 -31.20
CA ASP A 281 21.93 28.05 -32.65
C ASP A 281 20.62 28.30 -33.43
N THR A 282 19.54 28.67 -32.75
CA THR A 282 18.31 29.13 -33.41
C THR A 282 18.55 30.43 -34.17
N VAL A 283 17.87 30.63 -35.31
CA VAL A 283 17.87 31.93 -36.02
C VAL A 283 16.43 32.38 -36.26
N PHE A 284 16.16 33.68 -36.15
CA PHE A 284 14.87 34.31 -36.49
C PHE A 284 14.51 34.26 -38.01
N ASN A 285 15.04 33.30 -38.77
CA ASN A 285 14.94 33.28 -40.23
C ASN A 285 14.29 32.00 -40.75
N GLN A 286 13.13 32.15 -41.41
CA GLN A 286 12.42 31.07 -42.11
C GLN A 286 13.19 30.53 -43.33
N ASP A 287 14.16 31.27 -43.86
CA ASP A 287 14.98 30.88 -45.02
C ASP A 287 16.38 30.35 -44.63
N ALA A 288 16.64 30.07 -43.35
CA ALA A 288 17.92 29.51 -42.93
C ALA A 288 18.14 28.11 -43.52
N LEU A 289 19.30 27.88 -44.15
CA LEU A 289 19.65 26.62 -44.83
C LEU A 289 19.84 25.43 -43.86
N ILE A 290 19.90 25.66 -42.54
CA ILE A 290 20.11 24.67 -41.47
C ILE A 290 19.39 25.18 -40.20
N ASN A 291 18.66 24.32 -39.47
CA ASN A 291 18.01 24.54 -38.16
C ASN A 291 17.05 25.75 -38.07
N SER A 292 16.03 25.81 -38.95
CA SER A 292 14.94 26.80 -38.80
C SER A 292 13.73 26.20 -38.05
N TYR A 293 13.44 26.74 -36.87
CA TYR A 293 12.23 26.45 -36.11
C TYR A 293 11.20 27.57 -36.34
N PRO A 294 9.91 27.25 -36.55
CA PRO A 294 8.89 28.23 -36.90
C PRO A 294 8.59 29.21 -35.75
N HIS A 295 8.77 28.79 -34.49
CA HIS A 295 8.55 29.64 -33.32
C HIS A 295 9.64 29.43 -32.25
N PRO A 296 9.90 30.42 -31.37
CA PRO A 296 9.39 31.78 -31.44
C PRO A 296 9.93 32.53 -32.67
N ALA A 297 9.04 33.11 -33.46
CA ALA A 297 9.33 34.04 -34.54
C ALA A 297 9.28 35.49 -34.03
N TYR A 298 9.62 36.46 -34.87
CA TYR A 298 9.52 37.88 -34.50
C TYR A 298 8.11 38.26 -34.02
N GLU A 299 7.09 37.69 -34.66
CA GLU A 299 5.68 37.94 -34.37
C GLU A 299 5.24 37.40 -33.00
N ASP A 300 5.97 36.42 -32.46
CA ASP A 300 5.71 35.83 -31.14
C ASP A 300 6.39 36.57 -30.00
N THR A 301 7.03 37.70 -30.31
CA THR A 301 7.81 38.47 -29.36
C THR A 301 7.36 39.93 -29.30
N ASP A 302 7.88 40.68 -28.34
CA ASP A 302 7.69 42.12 -28.24
C ASP A 302 8.60 42.93 -29.18
N TYR A 303 9.37 42.25 -30.04
CA TYR A 303 10.39 42.86 -30.92
C TYR A 303 9.96 44.15 -31.61
N PHE A 304 8.76 44.17 -32.19
CA PHE A 304 8.25 45.32 -32.95
C PHE A 304 7.77 46.50 -32.07
N VAL A 305 7.69 46.33 -30.75
CA VAL A 305 7.23 47.34 -29.79
C VAL A 305 8.27 47.71 -28.72
N ILE A 306 9.44 47.06 -28.69
CA ILE A 306 10.57 47.39 -27.81
C ILE A 306 11.02 48.86 -27.98
N ASP A 307 11.29 49.54 -26.86
CA ASP A 307 11.96 50.86 -26.87
C ASP A 307 13.48 50.70 -27.04
N TRP A 308 13.91 50.64 -28.30
CA TRP A 308 15.32 50.50 -28.68
C TRP A 308 16.23 51.65 -28.24
N LYS A 309 15.66 52.79 -27.79
CA LYS A 309 16.43 53.99 -27.42
C LYS A 309 16.82 54.02 -25.95
N HIS A 310 16.11 53.30 -25.10
CA HIS A 310 16.30 53.32 -23.65
C HIS A 310 16.60 51.91 -23.12
N PRO A 311 17.85 51.43 -23.27
CA PRO A 311 18.25 50.14 -22.74
C PRO A 311 18.16 50.12 -21.21
N ILE A 312 17.89 48.95 -20.65
CA ILE A 312 17.88 48.71 -19.21
C ILE A 312 19.33 48.50 -18.77
N ARG A 313 19.67 49.07 -17.63
CA ARG A 313 20.99 48.91 -17.02
C ARG A 313 21.01 47.63 -16.18
N VAL A 314 21.87 46.69 -16.53
CA VAL A 314 22.00 45.37 -15.91
C VAL A 314 23.44 45.21 -15.44
N ASP A 315 23.65 44.78 -14.20
CA ASP A 315 24.99 44.50 -13.71
C ASP A 315 25.46 43.16 -14.29
N ALA A 316 26.54 43.20 -15.08
CA ALA A 316 27.11 42.01 -15.71
C ALA A 316 28.04 41.25 -14.75
N GLU A 317 28.35 40.01 -15.13
CA GLU A 317 29.17 39.06 -14.36
C GLU A 317 30.58 39.59 -14.03
N ASP A 318 31.09 40.56 -14.78
CA ASP A 318 32.39 41.21 -14.56
C ASP A 318 32.33 42.37 -13.54
N GLY A 319 31.16 42.62 -12.95
CA GLY A 319 30.90 43.72 -12.02
C GLY A 319 30.75 45.08 -12.69
N ILE A 320 30.67 45.12 -14.02
CA ILE A 320 30.42 46.32 -14.83
C ILE A 320 28.97 46.31 -15.27
N SER A 321 28.36 47.48 -15.26
CA SER A 321 26.96 47.63 -15.59
C SER A 321 26.78 47.87 -17.09
N ASP A 322 26.10 46.93 -17.75
CA ASP A 322 25.83 46.92 -19.19
C ASP A 322 24.44 47.47 -19.51
N ASN A 323 24.31 48.05 -20.71
CA ASN A 323 23.03 48.51 -21.24
C ASN A 323 22.44 47.42 -22.13
N LYS A 324 21.45 46.69 -21.62
CA LYS A 324 20.79 45.56 -22.28
C LYS A 324 19.40 45.93 -22.81
N ILE A 325 19.02 45.26 -23.90
CA ILE A 325 17.65 45.22 -24.40
C ILE A 325 17.29 43.74 -24.48
N TYR A 326 16.16 43.39 -23.87
CA TYR A 326 15.61 42.05 -23.89
C TYR A 326 14.42 42.01 -24.82
N ILE A 327 14.32 40.91 -25.55
CA ILE A 327 13.16 40.50 -26.31
C ILE A 327 12.38 39.53 -25.42
N HIS A 328 11.12 39.84 -25.17
CA HIS A 328 10.20 39.01 -24.39
C HIS A 328 9.28 38.22 -25.32
N GLY A 329 8.84 37.06 -24.84
CA GLY A 329 7.78 36.32 -25.51
C GLY A 329 6.46 37.07 -25.43
N ASN A 330 5.55 36.77 -26.36
CA ASN A 330 4.17 37.26 -26.42
C ASN A 330 3.18 36.14 -26.81
N ALA A 331 3.68 34.97 -27.24
CA ALA A 331 2.90 33.77 -27.55
C ALA A 331 3.32 32.59 -26.65
N GLY A 332 2.63 31.44 -26.75
CA GLY A 332 3.02 30.16 -26.14
C GLY A 332 3.18 30.03 -24.62
N GLY A 333 2.97 31.08 -23.83
CA GLY A 333 3.09 31.03 -22.36
C GLY A 333 4.31 31.78 -21.84
N THR A 334 5.00 32.51 -22.71
CA THR A 334 6.24 33.24 -22.39
C THR A 334 6.09 34.75 -22.33
N SER A 335 4.85 35.24 -22.16
CA SER A 335 4.53 36.68 -22.18
C SER A 335 5.32 37.52 -21.16
N ASP A 336 5.79 36.90 -20.09
CA ASP A 336 6.47 37.57 -18.98
C ASP A 336 7.96 37.21 -18.87
N ILE A 337 8.53 36.41 -19.80
CA ILE A 337 9.95 35.99 -19.74
C ILE A 337 10.81 36.60 -20.83
N ARG A 338 12.08 36.85 -20.50
CA ARG A 338 13.12 37.27 -21.45
C ARG A 338 13.54 36.06 -22.28
N LEU A 339 13.39 36.15 -23.60
CA LEU A 339 13.77 35.09 -24.54
C LEU A 339 15.18 35.28 -25.10
N SER A 340 15.55 36.53 -25.38
CA SER A 340 16.87 36.83 -25.93
C SER A 340 17.31 38.24 -25.61
N SER A 341 18.62 38.47 -25.56
CA SER A 341 19.20 39.79 -25.58
C SER A 341 19.72 40.09 -26.99
N VAL A 342 19.83 41.38 -27.32
CA VAL A 342 20.44 41.80 -28.58
C VAL A 342 21.91 42.12 -28.41
N SER A 343 22.73 41.72 -29.38
CA SER A 343 24.12 42.16 -29.43
C SER A 343 24.20 43.68 -29.62
N TYR A 344 25.31 44.29 -29.18
CA TYR A 344 25.55 45.73 -29.39
C TYR A 344 25.46 46.13 -30.88
N ILE A 345 25.98 45.27 -31.76
CA ILE A 345 25.96 45.50 -33.22
C ILE A 345 24.53 45.39 -33.75
N SER A 346 23.80 44.35 -33.35
CA SER A 346 22.42 44.12 -33.78
C SER A 346 21.51 45.28 -33.34
N LYS A 347 21.70 45.81 -32.12
CA LYS A 347 21.00 47.01 -31.63
C LYS A 347 21.21 48.24 -32.52
N GLU A 348 22.46 48.54 -32.89
CA GLU A 348 22.75 49.70 -33.74
C GLU A 348 22.26 49.51 -35.18
N CYS A 349 22.29 48.28 -35.70
CA CYS A 349 21.73 47.92 -37.01
C CYS A 349 20.20 48.13 -37.07
N VAL A 350 19.46 47.67 -36.04
CA VAL A 350 18.00 47.88 -35.95
C VAL A 350 17.66 49.36 -35.87
N ARG A 351 18.43 50.14 -35.10
CA ARG A 351 18.25 51.59 -34.98
C ARG A 351 18.36 52.34 -36.31
N VAL A 352 19.14 51.83 -37.26
CA VAL A 352 19.34 52.43 -38.59
C VAL A 352 18.55 51.74 -39.71
N GLY A 353 17.64 50.81 -39.38
CA GLY A 353 16.68 50.21 -40.31
C GLY A 353 17.09 48.87 -40.93
N TYR A 354 18.08 48.17 -40.37
CA TYR A 354 18.41 46.78 -40.72
C TYR A 354 17.81 45.81 -39.69
N TYR A 355 17.02 44.85 -40.14
CA TYR A 355 16.21 43.99 -39.26
C TYR A 355 16.79 42.59 -39.00
N ASP A 356 17.99 42.29 -39.48
CA ASP A 356 18.63 40.99 -39.26
C ASP A 356 19.44 41.02 -37.95
N LEU A 357 18.97 40.29 -36.93
CA LEU A 357 19.60 40.25 -35.60
C LEU A 357 20.71 39.22 -35.47
N GLY A 358 20.78 38.23 -36.38
CA GLY A 358 21.59 37.01 -36.18
C GLY A 358 21.00 36.08 -35.11
N ALA A 359 21.81 35.12 -34.65
CA ALA A 359 21.46 34.18 -33.59
C ALA A 359 21.17 34.90 -32.25
N PRO A 360 20.26 34.36 -31.40
CA PRO A 360 19.90 34.95 -30.13
C PRO A 360 21.10 34.99 -29.18
N VAL A 361 21.22 36.07 -28.39
CA VAL A 361 22.23 36.17 -27.33
C VAL A 361 21.57 35.83 -26.00
N LEU A 362 21.88 34.67 -25.45
CA LEU A 362 21.38 34.19 -24.16
C LEU A 362 22.38 34.55 -23.05
N ASP A 363 21.94 35.34 -22.08
CA ASP A 363 22.74 35.74 -20.91
C ASP A 363 22.15 35.17 -19.60
N GLU A 364 22.82 35.44 -18.48
CA GLU A 364 22.48 34.92 -17.15
C GLU A 364 21.01 35.16 -16.77
N GLU A 365 20.50 36.36 -17.06
CA GLU A 365 19.15 36.79 -16.73
C GLU A 365 18.09 36.04 -17.55
N ILE A 366 18.39 35.71 -18.79
CA ILE A 366 17.54 34.88 -19.64
C ILE A 366 17.53 33.44 -19.12
N HIS A 367 18.69 32.88 -18.77
CA HIS A 367 18.75 31.54 -18.20
C HIS A 367 18.03 31.43 -16.85
N LYS A 368 18.04 32.49 -16.02
CA LYS A 368 17.20 32.57 -14.81
C LYS A 368 15.72 32.46 -15.13
N ASP A 369 15.24 33.22 -16.11
CA ASP A 369 13.83 33.16 -16.52
C ASP A 369 13.48 31.77 -17.06
N TYR A 370 14.35 31.18 -17.89
CA TYR A 370 14.17 29.83 -18.42
C TYR A 370 14.06 28.80 -17.30
N ALA A 371 15.02 28.79 -16.37
CA ALA A 371 15.04 27.84 -15.26
C ALA A 371 13.85 28.01 -14.32
N SER A 372 13.34 29.24 -14.16
CA SER A 372 12.14 29.50 -13.35
C SER A 372 10.87 28.83 -13.89
N VAL A 373 10.86 28.45 -15.17
CA VAL A 373 9.72 27.85 -15.87
C VAL A 373 9.97 26.37 -16.20
N LEU A 374 11.16 26.05 -16.69
CA LEU A 374 11.52 24.73 -17.22
C LEU A 374 11.89 23.72 -16.13
N ILE A 375 12.57 24.13 -15.05
CA ILE A 375 12.92 23.22 -13.95
C ILE A 375 11.67 22.75 -13.17
N PRO A 376 10.74 23.64 -12.74
CA PRO A 376 9.47 23.21 -12.16
C PRO A 376 8.65 22.25 -13.05
N ARG A 377 8.71 22.44 -14.37
CA ARG A 377 8.08 21.55 -15.34
C ARG A 377 8.75 20.18 -15.38
N ALA A 378 10.06 20.14 -15.52
CA ALA A 378 10.82 18.88 -15.50
C ALA A 378 10.55 18.07 -14.23
N VAL A 379 10.49 18.75 -13.07
CA VAL A 379 10.12 18.11 -11.80
C VAL A 379 8.68 17.60 -11.83
N GLY A 380 7.70 18.43 -12.21
CA GLY A 380 6.28 18.04 -12.23
C GLY A 380 5.98 16.88 -13.20
N TYR A 381 6.59 16.91 -14.39
CA TYR A 381 6.47 15.86 -15.40
C TYR A 381 7.18 14.57 -14.94
N SER A 382 8.33 14.67 -14.27
CA SER A 382 9.00 13.52 -13.64
C SER A 382 8.20 12.95 -12.45
N THR A 383 7.53 13.80 -11.67
CA THR A 383 6.57 13.36 -10.65
C THR A 383 5.44 12.55 -11.29
N ALA A 384 4.89 13.01 -12.43
CA ALA A 384 3.85 12.28 -13.16
C ALA A 384 4.32 10.90 -13.68
N ILE A 385 5.59 10.74 -14.07
CA ILE A 385 6.18 9.41 -14.38
C ILE A 385 6.03 8.48 -13.18
N LEU A 386 6.48 8.93 -12.00
CA LEU A 386 6.47 8.11 -10.78
C LEU A 386 5.03 7.82 -10.34
N ASP A 387 4.17 8.84 -10.35
CA ASP A 387 2.74 8.69 -10.01
C ASP A 387 2.08 7.68 -10.94
N TYR A 388 2.31 7.79 -12.25
CA TYR A 388 1.77 6.84 -13.21
C TYR A 388 2.35 5.43 -13.02
N PHE A 389 3.64 5.31 -12.70
CA PHE A 389 4.25 4.01 -12.44
C PHE A 389 3.62 3.32 -11.22
N PHE A 390 3.42 4.06 -10.12
CA PHE A 390 2.98 3.53 -8.83
C PHE A 390 1.48 3.75 -8.55
N ARG A 391 0.66 4.10 -9.55
CA ARG A 391 -0.77 4.41 -9.39
C ARG A 391 -1.64 3.22 -8.97
N GLY A 392 -1.20 2.00 -9.30
CA GLY A 392 -1.93 0.77 -9.04
C GLY A 392 -2.17 0.56 -7.55
N ASP A 393 -3.43 0.40 -7.16
CA ASP A 393 -3.84 0.28 -5.76
C ASP A 393 -4.89 -0.82 -5.58
N MET A 394 -4.87 -1.46 -4.42
CA MET A 394 -5.80 -2.51 -4.04
C MET A 394 -5.93 -2.58 -2.53
N ASP A 395 -7.04 -3.16 -2.10
CA ASP A 395 -7.30 -3.47 -0.70
C ASP A 395 -7.38 -4.97 -0.46
N ILE A 396 -6.93 -5.38 0.72
CA ILE A 396 -6.94 -6.77 1.20
C ILE A 396 -7.74 -6.81 2.48
N LYS A 397 -8.69 -7.75 2.57
CA LYS A 397 -9.50 -7.97 3.77
C LYS A 397 -9.54 -9.43 4.18
N ASN A 398 -9.80 -9.67 5.46
CA ASN A 398 -10.04 -10.99 6.04
C ASN A 398 -8.91 -12.00 5.78
N ALA A 399 -7.66 -11.55 5.94
CA ALA A 399 -6.49 -12.36 5.69
C ALA A 399 -6.25 -13.38 6.80
N ARG A 400 -6.24 -14.68 6.47
CA ARG A 400 -6.12 -15.79 7.43
C ARG A 400 -5.15 -16.84 6.95
N ALA A 401 -4.55 -17.54 7.89
CA ALA A 401 -3.75 -18.73 7.65
C ALA A 401 -4.59 -20.01 7.87
N TYR A 402 -4.34 -21.04 7.05
CA TYR A 402 -4.81 -22.40 7.30
C TYR A 402 -3.74 -23.17 8.06
N LEU A 403 -4.12 -23.80 9.17
CA LEU A 403 -3.19 -24.57 9.99
C LEU A 403 -3.30 -26.06 9.68
N GLY A 404 -2.17 -26.69 9.38
CA GLY A 404 -2.05 -28.13 9.19
C GLY A 404 -1.22 -28.79 10.29
N PRO A 405 -1.04 -30.13 10.22
CA PRO A 405 -0.44 -30.93 11.28
C PRO A 405 0.85 -30.33 11.86
N GLY A 406 0.98 -30.38 13.18
CA GLY A 406 2.10 -29.75 13.89
C GLY A 406 2.10 -28.22 13.83
N ILE A 407 0.92 -27.61 13.68
CA ILE A 407 0.73 -26.16 13.59
C ILE A 407 1.52 -25.56 12.40
N THR A 408 1.56 -26.23 11.26
CA THR A 408 2.24 -25.66 10.08
C THR A 408 1.27 -24.77 9.29
N VAL A 409 1.72 -23.64 8.73
CA VAL A 409 0.85 -22.90 7.80
C VAL A 409 0.80 -23.65 6.48
N THR A 410 -0.40 -24.08 6.11
CA THR A 410 -0.65 -24.85 4.88
C THR A 410 -1.31 -24.04 3.79
N GLY A 411 -1.68 -22.79 4.05
CA GLY A 411 -2.23 -21.89 3.05
C GLY A 411 -2.79 -20.61 3.66
N PHE A 412 -3.40 -19.80 2.81
CA PHE A 412 -3.99 -18.53 3.17
C PHE A 412 -5.35 -18.33 2.51
N GLU A 413 -6.23 -17.59 3.16
CA GLU A 413 -7.44 -17.03 2.54
C GLU A 413 -7.54 -15.53 2.80
N PHE A 414 -8.04 -14.78 1.83
CA PHE A 414 -8.27 -13.34 1.95
C PHE A 414 -9.24 -12.90 0.87
N LYS A 415 -9.62 -11.62 0.88
CA LYS A 415 -10.38 -10.98 -0.19
C LYS A 415 -9.62 -9.80 -0.76
N VAL A 416 -9.72 -9.57 -2.06
CA VAL A 416 -9.05 -8.45 -2.76
C VAL A 416 -10.06 -7.60 -3.51
N LYS A 417 -9.84 -6.30 -3.53
CA LYS A 417 -10.55 -5.36 -4.40
C LYS A 417 -9.59 -4.35 -5.01
N ASN A 418 -9.75 -4.05 -6.30
CA ASN A 418 -9.03 -2.96 -6.96
C ASN A 418 -9.53 -1.60 -6.46
N LEU A 419 -8.60 -0.71 -6.09
CA LEU A 419 -8.87 0.67 -5.69
C LEU A 419 -8.17 1.70 -6.59
N THR A 420 -7.58 1.26 -7.69
CA THR A 420 -6.80 2.11 -8.60
C THR A 420 -7.65 3.26 -9.14
N THR A 421 -7.09 4.47 -9.03
CA THR A 421 -7.69 5.70 -9.56
C THR A 421 -6.63 6.48 -10.33
N LEU A 422 -7.00 7.05 -11.47
CA LEU A 422 -6.05 7.78 -12.33
C LEU A 422 -5.74 9.18 -11.78
N ASP A 423 -6.75 9.89 -11.29
CA ASP A 423 -6.69 11.29 -10.82
C ASP A 423 -7.32 11.45 -9.43
N GLY A 424 -7.46 10.34 -8.70
CA GLY A 424 -8.18 10.28 -7.42
C GLY A 424 -9.71 10.35 -7.54
N GLN A 425 -10.26 10.44 -8.76
CA GLN A 425 -11.71 10.47 -8.99
C GLN A 425 -12.17 9.38 -9.96
N THR A 426 -11.42 9.16 -11.02
CA THR A 426 -11.73 8.22 -12.10
C THR A 426 -11.15 6.85 -11.74
N THR A 427 -12.03 5.87 -11.48
CA THR A 427 -11.63 4.47 -11.29
C THR A 427 -10.97 3.91 -12.54
N GLU A 428 -9.79 3.33 -12.38
CA GLU A 428 -9.06 2.63 -13.45
C GLU A 428 -9.14 1.12 -13.17
N PRO A 429 -9.87 0.35 -14.00
CA PRO A 429 -10.06 -1.08 -13.76
C PRO A 429 -8.76 -1.87 -14.00
N PHE A 430 -8.56 -2.93 -13.22
CA PHE A 430 -7.67 -4.02 -13.59
C PHE A 430 -8.25 -4.72 -14.81
N GLY A 431 -7.55 -4.61 -15.94
CA GLY A 431 -7.91 -5.30 -17.19
C GLY A 431 -7.31 -6.70 -17.26
N GLU A 432 -7.27 -7.27 -18.46
CA GLU A 432 -6.72 -8.60 -18.73
C GLU A 432 -5.36 -8.82 -18.04
N GLY A 433 -5.26 -9.85 -17.19
CA GLY A 433 -4.09 -10.07 -16.33
C GLY A 433 -4.29 -11.16 -15.29
N SER A 434 -3.43 -11.17 -14.28
CA SER A 434 -3.52 -12.09 -13.14
C SER A 434 -3.18 -11.41 -11.82
N ILE A 435 -3.66 -12.02 -10.74
CA ILE A 435 -3.17 -11.84 -9.38
C ILE A 435 -2.24 -13.00 -9.05
N ASP A 436 -1.08 -12.65 -8.52
CA ASP A 436 -0.08 -13.53 -7.97
C ASP A 436 0.02 -13.27 -6.47
N VAL A 437 0.45 -14.28 -5.71
CA VAL A 437 0.69 -14.15 -4.26
C VAL A 437 2.11 -14.57 -3.94
N VAL A 438 2.78 -13.76 -3.12
CA VAL A 438 4.14 -14.01 -2.68
C VAL A 438 4.11 -14.01 -1.18
N TYR A 439 4.33 -15.17 -0.55
CA TYR A 439 4.42 -15.24 0.90
C TYR A 439 5.88 -15.30 1.34
N GLN A 440 6.16 -14.67 2.47
CA GLN A 440 7.46 -14.68 3.11
C GLN A 440 7.35 -15.10 4.57
N TYR A 441 8.44 -15.64 5.09
CA TYR A 441 8.63 -15.91 6.51
C TYR A 441 10.12 -16.02 6.83
N VAL A 442 10.49 -15.79 8.07
CA VAL A 442 11.85 -16.00 8.59
C VAL A 442 11.92 -17.37 9.25
N PRO A 443 12.72 -18.32 8.74
CA PRO A 443 12.90 -19.61 9.39
C PRO A 443 13.58 -19.46 10.76
N ASN A 444 13.26 -20.36 11.69
CA ASN A 444 13.87 -20.36 13.02
C ASN A 444 15.41 -20.32 12.97
N GLY A 445 15.97 -19.42 13.79
CA GLY A 445 17.42 -19.21 13.88
C GLY A 445 18.04 -18.49 12.68
N GLN A 446 17.24 -17.99 11.74
CA GLN A 446 17.69 -17.17 10.61
C GLN A 446 17.28 -15.71 10.79
N SER A 447 17.94 -14.82 10.04
CA SER A 447 17.64 -13.38 10.01
C SER A 447 17.20 -12.91 8.63
N VAL A 448 17.15 -13.81 7.64
CA VAL A 448 16.82 -13.50 6.25
C VAL A 448 15.51 -14.21 5.92
N PRO A 449 14.50 -13.49 5.40
CA PRO A 449 13.24 -14.10 5.01
C PRO A 449 13.42 -14.99 3.78
N VAL A 450 12.61 -16.04 3.70
CA VAL A 450 12.45 -16.89 2.51
C VAL A 450 11.17 -16.49 1.80
N TYR A 451 11.24 -16.34 0.47
CA TYR A 451 10.12 -15.96 -0.37
C TYR A 451 9.63 -17.13 -1.22
N HIS A 452 8.31 -17.24 -1.37
CA HIS A 452 7.67 -18.23 -2.23
C HIS A 452 6.62 -17.56 -3.10
N HIS A 453 6.74 -17.75 -4.41
CA HIS A 453 5.85 -17.16 -5.41
C HIS A 453 4.81 -18.18 -5.89
N VAL A 454 3.54 -17.83 -5.73
CA VAL A 454 2.39 -18.57 -6.26
C VAL A 454 1.75 -17.74 -7.37
N ALA A 455 2.05 -18.10 -8.61
CA ALA A 455 1.58 -17.37 -9.79
C ALA A 455 0.12 -17.67 -10.13
N ASN A 456 -0.59 -16.67 -10.66
CA ASN A 456 -1.94 -16.77 -11.21
C ASN A 456 -2.96 -17.45 -10.29
N VAL A 457 -3.06 -16.96 -9.05
CA VAL A 457 -4.08 -17.40 -8.08
C VAL A 457 -5.47 -16.88 -8.45
N TYR A 458 -5.54 -15.82 -9.26
CA TYR A 458 -6.78 -15.30 -9.83
C TYR A 458 -6.51 -14.73 -11.23
N SER A 459 -7.33 -15.08 -12.22
CA SER A 459 -7.20 -14.57 -13.60
C SER A 459 -8.28 -13.55 -13.89
N ILE A 460 -7.89 -12.39 -14.41
CA ILE A 460 -8.79 -11.31 -14.78
C ILE A 460 -8.95 -11.31 -16.29
N SER A 461 -10.19 -11.45 -16.75
CA SER A 461 -10.48 -11.63 -18.19
C SER A 461 -10.87 -10.35 -18.91
N SER A 462 -11.31 -9.31 -18.18
CA SER A 462 -11.72 -8.03 -18.75
C SER A 462 -11.90 -6.99 -17.64
N GLU A 463 -12.16 -5.73 -18.02
CA GLU A 463 -12.34 -4.62 -17.08
C GLU A 463 -13.64 -4.70 -16.24
N ILE A 464 -14.61 -5.53 -16.64
CA ILE A 464 -15.87 -5.73 -15.89
C ILE A 464 -15.77 -6.86 -14.86
N ASP A 465 -14.57 -7.37 -14.62
CA ASP A 465 -14.31 -8.41 -13.64
C ASP A 465 -14.72 -7.97 -12.22
N PRO A 466 -15.33 -8.85 -11.39
CA PRO A 466 -15.81 -8.49 -10.06
C PRO A 466 -14.77 -7.87 -9.14
N ILE A 467 -13.46 -8.13 -9.34
CA ILE A 467 -12.40 -7.50 -8.54
C ILE A 467 -12.41 -5.96 -8.62
N ASN A 468 -12.99 -5.41 -9.69
CA ASN A 468 -13.11 -3.97 -9.92
C ASN A 468 -14.34 -3.34 -9.23
N SER A 469 -15.34 -4.13 -8.82
CA SER A 469 -16.55 -3.62 -8.13
C SER A 469 -16.65 -4.07 -6.68
N ASP A 470 -16.19 -5.29 -6.38
CA ASP A 470 -16.44 -6.01 -5.15
C ASP A 470 -15.16 -6.68 -4.63
N TYR A 471 -15.20 -7.11 -3.37
CA TYR A 471 -14.16 -7.94 -2.79
C TYR A 471 -14.29 -9.38 -3.27
N VAL A 472 -13.29 -9.87 -4.01
CA VAL A 472 -13.25 -11.25 -4.51
C VAL A 472 -12.46 -12.15 -3.56
N PRO A 473 -12.96 -13.34 -3.18
CA PRO A 473 -12.22 -14.26 -2.34
C PRO A 473 -11.07 -14.93 -3.10
N ILE A 474 -9.90 -15.00 -2.46
CA ILE A 474 -8.71 -15.70 -2.94
C ILE A 474 -8.27 -16.69 -1.87
N SER A 475 -7.96 -17.91 -2.29
CA SER A 475 -7.43 -18.97 -1.43
C SER A 475 -6.15 -19.51 -2.05
N VAL A 476 -5.09 -19.57 -1.26
CA VAL A 476 -3.76 -20.03 -1.64
C VAL A 476 -3.42 -21.26 -0.81
N GLY A 477 -3.57 -22.44 -1.39
CA GLY A 477 -3.24 -23.68 -0.69
C GLY A 477 -3.83 -24.94 -1.35
N PRO A 478 -3.41 -26.14 -0.90
CA PRO A 478 -2.35 -26.36 0.09
C PRO A 478 -0.97 -25.98 -0.45
N LEU A 479 -0.13 -25.35 0.38
CA LEU A 479 1.24 -24.97 0.04
C LEU A 479 2.08 -26.23 -0.21
N THR A 480 2.91 -26.19 -1.27
CA THR A 480 3.83 -27.30 -1.58
C THR A 480 4.88 -27.50 -0.49
N THR A 481 5.25 -26.42 0.18
CA THR A 481 6.11 -26.41 1.37
C THR A 481 5.36 -25.65 2.45
N PRO A 482 4.70 -26.34 3.39
CA PRO A 482 4.08 -25.70 4.54
C PRO A 482 5.09 -24.85 5.30
N ILE A 483 4.66 -23.70 5.82
CA ILE A 483 5.50 -22.86 6.65
C ILE A 483 5.67 -23.58 8.00
N PRO A 484 6.92 -23.79 8.46
CA PRO A 484 7.18 -24.40 9.75
C PRO A 484 6.51 -23.63 10.88
N ALA A 485 6.08 -24.35 11.92
CA ALA A 485 5.53 -23.72 13.11
C ALA A 485 6.51 -22.70 13.69
N ASP A 486 7.79 -23.01 13.86
CA ASP A 486 8.77 -22.10 14.46
C ASP A 486 9.22 -20.93 13.56
N ALA A 487 8.54 -20.65 12.46
CA ALA A 487 8.79 -19.49 11.60
C ALA A 487 8.22 -18.20 12.19
N SER A 488 8.86 -17.07 11.91
CA SER A 488 8.41 -15.73 12.33
C SER A 488 8.26 -14.80 11.13
N ASP A 489 7.73 -13.60 11.36
CA ASP A 489 7.53 -12.55 10.35
C ASP A 489 6.79 -13.04 9.09
N ILE A 490 5.73 -13.82 9.30
CA ILE A 490 4.90 -14.36 8.22
C ILE A 490 4.12 -13.20 7.60
N LYS A 491 4.27 -13.00 6.29
CA LYS A 491 3.58 -11.95 5.52
C LYS A 491 3.26 -12.46 4.13
N PHE A 492 2.34 -11.82 3.43
CA PHE A 492 2.18 -12.05 2.00
C PHE A 492 1.92 -10.77 1.22
N MET A 493 2.35 -10.76 -0.02
CA MET A 493 2.16 -9.70 -0.98
C MET A 493 1.24 -10.18 -2.07
N VAL A 494 0.19 -9.41 -2.35
CA VAL A 494 -0.69 -9.61 -3.50
C VAL A 494 -0.17 -8.73 -4.62
N VAL A 495 0.05 -9.32 -5.79
CA VAL A 495 0.62 -8.63 -6.96
C VAL A 495 -0.29 -8.81 -8.16
N PHE A 496 -0.87 -7.72 -8.64
CA PHE A 496 -1.52 -7.69 -9.95
C PHE A 496 -0.49 -7.44 -11.04
N LYS A 497 -0.58 -8.20 -12.14
CA LYS A 497 0.12 -7.93 -13.40
C LYS A 497 -0.84 -8.07 -14.56
N GLY A 498 -1.04 -6.99 -15.32
CA GLY A 498 -1.99 -7.00 -16.42
C GLY A 498 -2.11 -5.66 -17.11
N ARG A 499 -3.26 -5.42 -17.75
CA ARG A 499 -3.57 -4.10 -18.31
C ARG A 499 -4.03 -3.14 -17.21
N LEU A 500 -3.38 -1.99 -17.10
CA LEU A 500 -3.87 -0.84 -16.32
C LEU A 500 -4.12 0.30 -17.30
N GLY A 501 -5.40 0.64 -17.50
CA GLY A 501 -5.80 1.65 -18.47
C GLY A 501 -5.27 1.32 -19.87
N ASN A 502 -4.45 2.22 -20.42
CA ASN A 502 -3.84 2.03 -21.73
C ASN A 502 -2.45 1.35 -21.69
N GLU A 503 -1.91 1.06 -20.50
CA GLU A 503 -0.63 0.39 -20.33
C GLU A 503 -0.80 -1.12 -20.27
N GLN A 504 -0.09 -1.83 -21.16
CA GLN A 504 0.06 -3.29 -21.08
C GLN A 504 1.17 -3.65 -20.09
N GLY A 505 0.91 -4.61 -19.19
CA GLY A 505 1.89 -5.06 -18.20
C GLY A 505 2.08 -4.09 -17.03
N GLY A 506 1.07 -3.29 -16.71
CA GLY A 506 0.99 -2.54 -15.46
C GLY A 506 1.02 -3.47 -14.25
N VAL A 507 1.51 -2.95 -13.14
CA VAL A 507 1.72 -3.70 -11.89
C VAL A 507 1.13 -2.91 -10.72
N ALA A 508 0.38 -3.59 -9.87
CA ALA A 508 -0.09 -3.06 -8.59
C ALA A 508 0.25 -4.09 -7.51
N ALA A 509 0.61 -3.66 -6.31
CA ALA A 509 0.93 -4.59 -5.23
C ALA A 509 0.55 -4.04 -3.87
N LYS A 510 0.20 -4.96 -2.96
CA LYS A 510 -0.11 -4.66 -1.57
C LYS A 510 0.45 -5.74 -0.67
N LEU A 511 1.23 -5.34 0.32
CA LEU A 511 1.69 -6.20 1.41
C LEU A 511 0.59 -6.31 2.46
N GLN A 512 0.37 -7.54 2.93
CA GLN A 512 -0.45 -7.87 4.08
C GLN A 512 0.42 -8.51 5.15
N THR A 513 0.36 -7.95 6.36
CA THR A 513 0.87 -8.54 7.59
C THR A 513 -0.29 -9.17 8.37
N PHE A 514 0.00 -10.18 9.18
CA PHE A 514 -0.98 -10.74 10.10
C PHE A 514 -0.94 -9.97 11.43
N GLY A 515 -2.05 -9.90 12.15
CA GLY A 515 -2.12 -9.35 13.51
C GLY A 515 -2.24 -7.82 13.67
N GLU A 516 -2.26 -7.00 12.62
CA GLU A 516 -2.16 -5.53 12.78
C GLU A 516 -3.49 -4.80 13.06
N ASP A 517 -4.66 -5.38 12.73
CA ASP A 517 -5.91 -4.60 12.64
C ASP A 517 -7.09 -5.13 13.46
N SER A 518 -6.89 -6.14 14.31
CA SER A 518 -7.99 -6.72 15.10
C SER A 518 -7.99 -6.21 16.54
N ARG A 519 -9.15 -5.77 17.03
CA ARG A 519 -9.31 -5.38 18.44
C ARG A 519 -9.57 -6.62 19.31
N ILE A 520 -9.22 -6.53 20.58
CA ILE A 520 -9.63 -7.48 21.60
C ILE A 520 -10.70 -6.81 22.45
N ALA A 521 -11.89 -7.40 22.50
CA ALA A 521 -12.89 -7.09 23.51
C ALA A 521 -12.59 -7.87 24.79
N TYR A 522 -12.79 -7.25 25.95
CA TYR A 522 -12.57 -7.88 27.25
C TYR A 522 -13.38 -7.18 28.33
N TYR A 523 -13.61 -7.85 29.47
CA TYR A 523 -14.18 -7.16 30.62
C TYR A 523 -13.09 -6.67 31.58
N HIS A 524 -13.34 -5.55 32.26
CA HIS A 524 -12.45 -4.92 33.22
C HIS A 524 -13.18 -4.63 34.53
N GLN A 525 -12.58 -4.98 35.68
CA GLN A 525 -13.13 -4.74 37.02
C GLN A 525 -12.18 -3.88 37.85
N PRO A 526 -12.29 -2.54 37.80
CA PRO A 526 -11.34 -1.63 38.45
C PRO A 526 -11.36 -1.67 39.98
N GLY A 527 -12.36 -2.30 40.60
CA GLY A 527 -12.41 -2.47 42.06
C GLY A 527 -11.90 -3.82 42.57
N GLY A 528 -11.64 -4.77 41.66
CA GLY A 528 -11.34 -6.17 42.00
C GLY A 528 -12.60 -7.05 42.00
N ASP A 529 -12.45 -8.30 42.47
CA ASP A 529 -13.54 -9.28 42.47
C ASP A 529 -14.72 -8.80 43.33
N GLY A 530 -15.93 -8.90 42.77
CA GLY A 530 -17.17 -8.45 43.40
C GLY A 530 -17.53 -6.98 43.16
N GLU A 531 -16.65 -6.21 42.52
CA GLU A 531 -16.91 -4.83 42.12
C GLU A 531 -17.43 -4.74 40.67
N PRO A 532 -18.23 -3.71 40.33
CA PRO A 532 -18.87 -3.64 39.02
C PRO A 532 -17.82 -3.65 37.90
N SER A 533 -18.22 -4.13 36.72
CA SER A 533 -17.32 -4.35 35.57
C SER A 533 -17.85 -3.68 34.32
N ASP A 534 -16.98 -3.45 33.33
CA ASP A 534 -17.32 -2.86 32.03
C ASP A 534 -16.66 -3.66 30.90
N ILE A 535 -17.21 -3.59 29.68
CA ILE A 535 -16.62 -4.15 28.47
C ILE A 535 -15.77 -3.08 27.79
N PHE A 536 -14.51 -3.39 27.54
CA PHE A 536 -13.57 -2.58 26.79
C PHE A 536 -13.20 -3.24 25.47
N THR A 537 -12.76 -2.43 24.51
CA THR A 537 -12.02 -2.87 23.33
C THR A 537 -10.65 -2.22 23.30
N VAL A 538 -9.65 -2.95 22.81
CA VAL A 538 -8.29 -2.44 22.65
C VAL A 538 -7.71 -2.95 21.34
N LEU A 539 -7.12 -2.05 20.55
CA LEU A 539 -6.20 -2.44 19.49
C LEU A 539 -4.82 -2.64 20.15
N PRO A 540 -4.11 -3.76 19.94
CA PRO A 540 -2.79 -3.97 20.50
C PRO A 540 -1.86 -2.76 20.29
N GLY A 541 -1.31 -2.21 21.37
CA GLY A 541 -0.46 -1.00 21.33
C GLY A 541 -1.21 0.35 21.37
N ALA A 542 -2.54 0.35 21.35
CA ALA A 542 -3.38 1.55 21.48
C ALA A 542 -4.05 1.64 22.88
N PRO A 543 -4.53 2.84 23.29
CA PRO A 543 -5.34 2.97 24.51
C PRO A 543 -6.69 2.22 24.40
N PRO A 544 -7.17 1.60 25.49
CA PRO A 544 -8.46 0.90 25.48
C PRO A 544 -9.65 1.89 25.48
N THR A 545 -10.75 1.47 24.86
CA THR A 545 -12.01 2.23 24.75
C THR A 545 -13.16 1.45 25.40
N SER A 546 -13.92 2.09 26.29
CA SER A 546 -15.10 1.50 26.95
C SER A 546 -16.29 1.43 25.99
N ILE A 547 -16.98 0.28 25.97
CA ILE A 547 -18.20 0.04 25.20
C ILE A 547 -19.45 0.41 26.00
N THR A 548 -19.56 -0.02 27.26
CA THR A 548 -20.79 0.21 28.04
C THR A 548 -20.78 1.55 28.79
N GLN A 549 -19.64 2.26 28.77
CA GLN A 549 -19.44 3.62 29.27
C GLN A 549 -19.84 3.82 30.74
N ILE A 550 -19.59 2.81 31.58
CA ILE A 550 -19.89 2.90 33.01
C ILE A 550 -18.92 3.88 33.67
N THR A 551 -19.46 4.96 34.22
CA THR A 551 -18.70 5.85 35.10
C THR A 551 -18.71 5.31 36.53
N PHE A 552 -17.56 4.78 36.96
CA PHE A 552 -17.35 4.33 38.33
C PHE A 552 -16.95 5.49 39.26
N PRO A 553 -17.65 5.77 40.37
CA PRO A 553 -19.08 5.61 40.66
C PRO A 553 -19.85 6.93 40.39
N ASP A 554 -20.97 6.89 39.67
CA ASP A 554 -21.89 8.04 39.56
C ASP A 554 -22.76 8.15 40.84
N PRO A 555 -22.88 9.32 41.48
CA PRO A 555 -23.79 9.56 42.60
C PRO A 555 -25.30 9.36 42.29
N LEU A 556 -25.66 8.92 41.08
CA LEU A 556 -27.01 8.54 40.66
C LEU A 556 -27.29 7.02 40.69
N ASP A 557 -26.31 6.17 41.01
CA ASP A 557 -26.61 4.77 41.33
C ASP A 557 -27.44 4.71 42.59
N SER A 558 -28.62 4.11 42.50
CA SER A 558 -29.35 3.75 43.71
C SER A 558 -28.44 2.80 44.51
N PRO A 559 -28.28 2.97 45.83
CA PRO A 559 -27.49 2.07 46.66
C PRO A 559 -28.02 0.61 46.69
N GLU A 560 -29.06 0.30 45.91
CA GLU A 560 -29.81 -0.94 45.90
C GLU A 560 -29.56 -1.77 44.62
N THR A 561 -28.68 -1.41 43.68
CA THR A 561 -28.42 -2.26 42.48
C THR A 561 -26.99 -2.14 41.93
N SER A 562 -26.30 -3.28 41.76
CA SER A 562 -25.00 -3.41 41.07
C SER A 562 -25.17 -4.12 39.73
N VAL A 563 -24.39 -3.71 38.73
CA VAL A 563 -24.40 -4.30 37.38
C VAL A 563 -23.00 -4.72 36.98
N TYR A 564 -22.88 -5.92 36.42
CA TYR A 564 -21.62 -6.48 35.96
C TYR A 564 -21.77 -6.98 34.53
N TYR A 565 -20.72 -6.83 33.73
CA TYR A 565 -20.61 -7.31 32.36
C TYR A 565 -19.43 -8.26 32.19
N PHE A 566 -19.64 -9.36 31.50
CA PHE A 566 -18.66 -10.44 31.32
C PHE A 566 -18.74 -11.08 29.95
N SER A 567 -17.68 -11.82 29.60
CA SER A 567 -17.66 -12.78 28.48
C SER A 567 -18.18 -12.20 27.16
N PRO A 568 -17.52 -11.14 26.62
CA PRO A 568 -17.85 -10.63 25.30
C PRO A 568 -17.58 -11.68 24.23
N VAL A 569 -18.38 -11.69 23.17
CA VAL A 569 -18.19 -12.54 21.99
C VAL A 569 -18.76 -11.86 20.74
N TRP A 570 -18.02 -11.92 19.63
CA TRP A 570 -18.44 -11.33 18.36
C TRP A 570 -19.06 -12.40 17.45
N THR A 571 -19.99 -11.98 16.58
CA THR A 571 -20.33 -12.78 15.39
C THR A 571 -19.13 -12.83 14.44
N ARG A 572 -19.04 -13.88 13.63
CA ARG A 572 -17.91 -14.11 12.71
C ARG A 572 -17.66 -12.99 11.70
N ASP A 573 -18.71 -12.25 11.35
CA ASP A 573 -18.66 -11.09 10.44
C ASP A 573 -18.39 -9.76 11.17
N GLY A 574 -18.31 -9.80 12.49
CA GLY A 574 -18.06 -8.67 13.36
C GLY A 574 -19.21 -7.68 13.48
N SER A 575 -20.39 -7.97 12.96
CA SER A 575 -21.52 -7.03 12.94
C SER A 575 -22.31 -6.96 14.26
N VAL A 576 -22.13 -7.96 15.13
CA VAL A 576 -22.85 -8.08 16.40
C VAL A 576 -21.88 -8.48 17.50
N LEU A 577 -22.02 -7.87 18.67
CA LEU A 577 -21.32 -8.22 19.90
C LEU A 577 -22.36 -8.67 20.95
N ALA A 578 -22.13 -9.82 21.58
CA ALA A 578 -22.89 -10.26 22.74
C ALA A 578 -22.02 -10.30 23.99
N PHE A 579 -22.61 -10.09 25.16
CA PHE A 579 -21.95 -10.25 26.45
C PHE A 579 -22.97 -10.60 27.53
N THR A 580 -22.49 -11.21 28.60
CA THR A 580 -23.29 -11.49 29.79
C THR A 580 -23.45 -10.21 30.60
N LYS A 581 -24.66 -9.92 31.06
CA LYS A 581 -24.99 -8.86 32.01
C LYS A 581 -25.58 -9.49 33.26
N GLU A 582 -24.91 -9.31 34.38
CA GLU A 582 -25.38 -9.68 35.71
C GLU A 582 -25.92 -8.44 36.43
N THR A 583 -27.08 -8.57 37.05
CA THR A 583 -27.72 -7.51 37.84
C THR A 583 -28.04 -8.04 39.22
N CYS A 584 -27.48 -7.38 40.22
CA CYS A 584 -27.68 -7.68 41.63
C CYS A 584 -28.45 -6.55 42.29
N THR A 585 -29.65 -6.83 42.78
CA THR A 585 -30.47 -5.87 43.53
C THR A 585 -30.34 -6.15 45.02
N TYR A 586 -30.07 -5.13 45.84
CA TYR A 586 -29.91 -5.23 47.29
C TYR A 586 -31.02 -4.45 48.01
N PRO A 587 -32.17 -5.08 48.29
CA PRO A 587 -33.28 -4.42 48.97
C PRO A 587 -32.96 -4.02 50.42
N ASP A 588 -31.95 -4.66 51.04
CA ASP A 588 -31.44 -4.36 52.38
C ASP A 588 -29.90 -4.27 52.35
N PRO A 589 -29.30 -3.09 52.60
CA PRO A 589 -27.84 -2.92 52.65
C PRO A 589 -27.14 -3.75 53.73
N SER A 590 -27.88 -4.36 54.67
CA SER A 590 -27.36 -5.22 55.73
C SER A 590 -27.35 -6.72 55.41
N ASP A 591 -27.97 -7.12 54.29
CA ASP A 591 -27.94 -8.48 53.72
C ASP A 591 -27.27 -8.43 52.32
N PRO A 592 -25.93 -8.50 52.24
CA PRO A 592 -25.17 -8.24 51.02
C PRO A 592 -25.19 -9.42 50.04
N VAL A 593 -26.12 -10.34 50.18
CA VAL A 593 -26.08 -11.59 49.44
C VAL A 593 -26.96 -11.40 48.18
N CYS A 594 -26.40 -11.65 46.99
CA CYS A 594 -27.08 -11.54 45.68
C CYS A 594 -27.46 -12.93 45.13
N TYR A 595 -28.71 -13.33 45.31
CA TYR A 595 -29.27 -14.68 45.13
C TYR A 595 -30.80 -14.56 45.12
N GLY A 596 -31.48 -15.57 44.63
CA GLY A 596 -32.90 -15.60 44.37
C GLY A 596 -33.35 -14.48 43.44
N SER A 597 -34.51 -13.90 43.73
CA SER A 597 -35.17 -12.84 42.93
C SER A 597 -34.39 -11.55 42.79
N ASN A 598 -33.28 -11.45 43.52
CA ASN A 598 -32.41 -10.30 43.57
C ASN A 598 -31.21 -10.44 42.62
N HIS A 599 -31.01 -11.61 42.02
CA HIS A 599 -29.95 -11.87 41.07
C HIS A 599 -30.56 -12.19 39.71
N LYS A 600 -30.15 -11.47 38.67
CA LYS A 600 -30.56 -11.74 37.29
C LYS A 600 -29.33 -11.76 36.37
N THR A 601 -29.29 -12.72 35.46
CA THR A 601 -28.32 -12.71 34.36
C THR A 601 -29.06 -12.71 33.03
N ASP A 602 -28.59 -11.87 32.13
CA ASP A 602 -29.09 -11.74 30.77
C ASP A 602 -27.92 -11.80 29.79
N ILE A 603 -28.14 -12.32 28.58
CA ILE A 603 -27.19 -12.12 27.48
C ILE A 603 -27.69 -10.93 26.67
N ILE A 604 -26.86 -9.89 26.60
CA ILE A 604 -27.15 -8.67 25.85
C ILE A 604 -26.48 -8.77 24.49
N VAL A 605 -27.25 -8.49 23.44
CA VAL A 605 -26.79 -8.52 22.05
C VAL A 605 -26.89 -7.10 21.50
N ILE A 606 -25.77 -6.55 21.02
CA ILE A 606 -25.68 -5.17 20.49
C ILE A 606 -25.22 -5.17 19.03
N ASP A 607 -25.65 -4.15 18.29
CA ASP A 607 -25.11 -3.83 16.97
C ASP A 607 -23.76 -3.11 17.15
N SER A 608 -22.67 -3.79 16.79
CA SER A 608 -21.29 -3.26 16.90
C SER A 608 -20.94 -2.29 15.77
N ALA A 609 -21.69 -2.32 14.66
CA ALA A 609 -21.52 -1.42 13.52
C ALA A 609 -22.34 -0.13 13.67
N SER A 610 -23.25 -0.07 14.64
CA SER A 610 -24.09 1.10 14.92
C SER A 610 -23.26 2.30 15.38
N THR A 611 -23.65 3.49 14.95
CA THR A 611 -23.11 4.76 15.49
C THR A 611 -23.73 5.14 16.85
N ALA A 612 -24.79 4.45 17.28
CA ALA A 612 -25.40 4.69 18.58
C ALA A 612 -24.58 4.01 19.69
N SER A 613 -24.41 4.69 20.82
CA SER A 613 -23.75 4.11 22.00
C SER A 613 -24.69 3.15 22.73
N TYR A 614 -24.13 2.23 23.51
CA TYR A 614 -24.88 1.47 24.50
C TYR A 614 -25.58 2.41 25.50
N PRO A 615 -26.83 2.14 25.92
CA PRO A 615 -27.67 0.98 25.58
C PRO A 615 -28.57 1.14 24.34
N ASP A 616 -28.44 2.23 23.58
CA ASP A 616 -29.33 2.53 22.45
C ASP A 616 -29.07 1.64 21.21
N ASN A 617 -27.96 0.92 21.17
CA ASN A 617 -27.62 -0.06 20.13
C ASN A 617 -27.95 -1.52 20.50
N ILE A 618 -28.73 -1.76 21.56
CA ILE A 618 -29.18 -3.12 21.91
C ILE A 618 -30.14 -3.64 20.83
N LEU A 619 -29.80 -4.81 20.28
CA LEU A 619 -30.63 -5.57 19.36
C LEU A 619 -31.58 -6.51 20.12
N GLN A 620 -31.08 -7.18 21.16
CA GLN A 620 -31.83 -8.15 21.94
C GLN A 620 -31.28 -8.29 23.36
N SER A 621 -32.17 -8.60 24.31
CA SER A 621 -31.81 -9.06 25.65
C SER A 621 -32.42 -10.44 25.87
N LEU A 622 -31.56 -11.43 26.06
CA LEU A 622 -31.92 -12.84 26.18
C LEU A 622 -31.97 -13.20 27.65
N SER A 623 -33.19 -13.40 28.17
CA SER A 623 -33.45 -13.87 29.52
C SER A 623 -33.88 -15.33 29.50
N PHE A 624 -33.26 -16.14 30.35
CA PHE A 624 -33.47 -17.59 30.39
C PHE A 624 -34.23 -17.94 31.66
N THR A 625 -35.56 -17.89 31.58
CA THR A 625 -36.46 -18.22 32.69
C THR A 625 -37.46 -19.28 32.21
N PRO A 626 -37.39 -20.52 32.72
CA PRO A 626 -38.42 -21.53 32.53
C PRO A 626 -39.74 -21.09 33.19
N ASP A 627 -40.85 -21.70 32.76
CA ASP A 627 -42.20 -21.50 33.34
C ASP A 627 -42.30 -21.80 34.86
N TRP A 628 -41.27 -22.39 35.45
CA TRP A 628 -41.16 -22.65 36.88
C TRP A 628 -40.57 -21.40 37.53
N GLN A 629 -41.40 -20.65 38.26
CA GLN A 629 -41.15 -19.35 38.91
C GLN A 629 -39.99 -19.34 39.93
N ASP A 630 -38.80 -19.80 39.55
CA ASP A 630 -37.60 -19.77 40.36
C ASP A 630 -36.65 -18.68 39.85
N PRO A 631 -36.23 -17.76 40.72
CA PRO A 631 -35.39 -16.65 40.32
C PRO A 631 -33.87 -16.94 40.24
N ASP A 632 -33.36 -18.09 40.67
CA ASP A 632 -31.91 -18.39 40.76
C ASP A 632 -31.30 -18.99 39.47
N GLN A 633 -31.71 -18.49 38.29
CA GLN A 633 -31.27 -19.06 37.01
C GLN A 633 -30.29 -18.15 36.25
N HIS A 634 -29.20 -18.76 35.80
CA HIS A 634 -28.05 -18.10 35.20
C HIS A 634 -27.87 -18.49 33.75
N ALA A 635 -27.63 -17.51 32.88
CA ALA A 635 -27.15 -17.72 31.53
C ALA A 635 -25.85 -16.97 31.32
N LEU A 636 -24.76 -17.71 31.12
CA LEU A 636 -23.40 -17.19 31.15
C LEU A 636 -22.61 -17.67 29.93
N ASN A 637 -21.58 -16.90 29.58
CA ASN A 637 -20.55 -17.29 28.61
C ASN A 637 -21.11 -17.66 27.23
N PRO A 638 -21.70 -16.69 26.49
CA PRO A 638 -22.23 -16.94 25.17
C PRO A 638 -21.14 -17.28 24.14
N SER A 639 -21.50 -18.10 23.15
CA SER A 639 -20.73 -18.31 21.92
C SER A 639 -21.68 -18.39 20.72
N PHE A 640 -21.39 -17.65 19.65
CA PHE A 640 -22.22 -17.62 18.45
C PHE A 640 -21.97 -18.83 17.56
N ASN A 641 -23.03 -19.29 16.89
CA ASN A 641 -22.88 -20.15 15.72
C ASN A 641 -22.32 -19.35 14.52
N PRO A 642 -21.86 -20.01 13.44
CA PRO A 642 -21.11 -19.33 12.37
C PRO A 642 -21.84 -18.21 11.63
N ASP A 643 -23.17 -18.27 11.54
CA ASP A 643 -23.99 -17.25 10.87
C ASP A 643 -24.59 -16.22 11.85
N GLY A 644 -24.30 -16.33 13.14
CA GLY A 644 -24.78 -15.43 14.19
C GLY A 644 -26.27 -15.53 14.50
N SER A 645 -27.02 -16.45 13.88
CA SER A 645 -28.45 -16.61 14.13
C SER A 645 -28.78 -17.29 15.46
N LYS A 646 -27.82 -18.03 16.02
CA LYS A 646 -27.94 -18.74 17.30
C LYS A 646 -26.73 -18.48 18.19
N LEU A 647 -26.93 -18.62 19.49
CA LEU A 647 -25.83 -18.70 20.46
C LEU A 647 -26.02 -19.90 21.39
N VAL A 648 -24.90 -20.48 21.82
CA VAL A 648 -24.85 -21.42 22.95
C VAL A 648 -24.38 -20.68 24.20
N ALA A 649 -24.92 -21.05 25.36
CA ALA A 649 -24.49 -20.53 26.66
C ALA A 649 -24.59 -21.63 27.72
N MET A 650 -23.96 -21.42 28.87
CA MET A 650 -24.24 -22.23 30.06
C MET A 650 -25.54 -21.75 30.71
N GLY A 651 -26.44 -22.66 31.02
CA GLY A 651 -27.70 -22.41 31.71
C GLY A 651 -27.80 -23.17 33.03
N SER A 652 -28.15 -22.53 34.15
CA SER A 652 -28.40 -23.21 35.43
C SER A 652 -29.86 -23.58 35.63
N ASP A 653 -30.11 -24.70 36.32
CA ASP A 653 -31.44 -25.10 36.79
C ASP A 653 -31.68 -24.74 38.28
N TYR A 654 -32.86 -25.12 38.80
CA TYR A 654 -33.27 -24.95 40.21
C TYR A 654 -32.32 -25.59 41.25
N MET A 655 -31.57 -26.61 40.86
CA MET A 655 -30.64 -27.32 41.74
C MET A 655 -29.20 -26.84 41.57
N PHE A 656 -28.98 -25.75 40.81
CA PHE A 656 -27.67 -25.24 40.39
C PHE A 656 -26.88 -26.24 39.53
N TYR A 657 -27.55 -27.17 38.87
CA TYR A 657 -26.93 -27.94 37.80
C TYR A 657 -26.84 -27.08 36.55
N TYR A 658 -25.63 -26.94 36.05
CA TYR A 658 -25.33 -26.19 34.85
C TYR A 658 -25.29 -27.14 33.66
N GLY A 659 -26.10 -26.83 32.66
CA GLY A 659 -26.08 -27.48 31.35
C GLY A 659 -25.85 -26.48 30.23
N LEU A 660 -25.99 -26.95 29.00
CA LEU A 660 -25.87 -26.11 27.81
C LEU A 660 -27.24 -25.80 27.21
N ILE A 661 -27.44 -24.53 26.90
CA ILE A 661 -28.64 -24.00 26.25
C ILE A 661 -28.27 -23.36 24.92
N VAL A 662 -29.19 -23.45 23.95
CA VAL A 662 -29.08 -22.77 22.65
C VAL A 662 -30.24 -21.82 22.51
N SER A 663 -29.94 -20.56 22.16
CA SER A 663 -30.94 -19.52 21.92
C SER A 663 -30.90 -19.08 20.45
N ASP A 664 -32.08 -18.89 19.87
CA ASP A 664 -32.26 -18.10 18.66
C ASP A 664 -32.12 -16.62 18.99
N VAL A 665 -31.21 -15.93 18.30
CA VAL A 665 -30.81 -14.56 18.62
C VAL A 665 -31.92 -13.57 18.29
N ALA A 666 -32.67 -13.80 17.21
CA ALA A 666 -33.70 -12.88 16.74
C ALA A 666 -34.98 -12.96 17.57
N THR A 667 -35.38 -14.15 17.99
CA THR A 667 -36.63 -14.40 18.71
C THR A 667 -36.46 -14.47 20.22
N GLY A 668 -35.26 -14.81 20.70
CA GLY A 668 -34.98 -15.12 22.09
C GLY A 668 -35.55 -16.45 22.58
N ALA A 669 -36.07 -17.29 21.67
CA ALA A 669 -36.47 -18.65 22.00
C ALA A 669 -35.24 -19.51 22.29
N TRP A 670 -35.29 -20.33 23.34
CA TRP A 670 -34.16 -21.14 23.77
C TRP A 670 -34.59 -22.55 24.20
N GLU A 671 -33.64 -23.49 24.15
CA GLU A 671 -33.81 -24.87 24.61
C GLU A 671 -32.50 -25.45 25.15
N TYR A 672 -32.58 -26.48 26.01
CA TYR A 672 -31.40 -27.28 26.37
C TYR A 672 -31.01 -28.19 25.21
N ILE A 673 -29.70 -28.36 24.97
CA ILE A 673 -29.22 -29.23 23.88
C ILE A 673 -29.41 -30.73 24.17
N ASN A 674 -29.59 -31.09 25.44
CA ASN A 674 -29.87 -32.45 25.93
C ASN A 674 -31.03 -32.42 26.93
N SER A 675 -31.60 -33.59 27.23
CA SER A 675 -32.66 -33.73 28.22
C SER A 675 -32.22 -33.35 29.63
N PHE A 676 -33.18 -32.97 30.47
CA PHE A 676 -32.94 -32.66 31.89
C PHE A 676 -32.25 -33.81 32.66
N GLU A 677 -32.57 -35.08 32.36
CA GLU A 677 -31.90 -36.23 32.96
C GLU A 677 -30.41 -36.28 32.64
N TYR A 678 -30.00 -35.84 31.44
CA TYR A 678 -28.60 -35.80 31.05
C TYR A 678 -27.82 -34.80 31.92
N TRP A 679 -28.37 -33.58 32.07
CA TRP A 679 -27.73 -32.49 32.84
C TRP A 679 -27.81 -32.67 34.36
N GLN A 680 -28.64 -33.58 34.87
CA GLN A 680 -28.59 -34.03 36.28
C GLN A 680 -27.43 -34.99 36.56
N ASP A 681 -26.90 -35.62 35.52
CA ASP A 681 -25.81 -36.59 35.59
C ASP A 681 -24.49 -36.04 35.05
N HIS A 682 -24.52 -34.88 34.38
CA HIS A 682 -23.37 -34.21 33.75
C HIS A 682 -23.49 -32.73 34.01
N THR A 683 -22.46 -32.08 34.55
CA THR A 683 -22.52 -30.64 34.88
C THR A 683 -21.32 -29.91 34.30
N VAL A 684 -21.58 -28.80 33.62
CA VAL A 684 -20.54 -27.89 33.09
C VAL A 684 -20.28 -26.76 34.09
N GLU A 685 -19.07 -26.23 34.21
CA GLU A 685 -18.85 -25.09 35.14
C GLU A 685 -17.69 -24.20 34.71
N GLY A 686 -17.83 -22.88 34.89
CA GLY A 686 -16.70 -21.93 34.83
C GLY A 686 -16.04 -21.75 33.46
N SER A 687 -16.63 -22.28 32.39
CA SER A 687 -15.99 -22.36 31.07
C SER A 687 -16.97 -22.05 29.95
N ALA A 688 -16.57 -21.24 28.98
CA ALA A 688 -17.44 -20.95 27.84
C ALA A 688 -17.56 -22.18 26.93
N PRO A 689 -18.79 -22.60 26.53
CA PRO A 689 -18.93 -23.48 25.38
C PRO A 689 -18.51 -22.75 24.10
N ALA A 690 -17.90 -23.45 23.16
CA ALA A 690 -17.43 -22.89 21.89
C ALA A 690 -18.07 -23.60 20.70
N TRP A 691 -18.84 -22.86 19.90
CA TRP A 691 -19.42 -23.37 18.66
C TRP A 691 -18.34 -23.54 17.59
N SER A 692 -18.36 -24.67 16.86
CA SER A 692 -17.43 -24.87 15.74
C SER A 692 -17.69 -23.85 14.62
N PRO A 693 -16.66 -23.39 13.90
CA PRO A 693 -16.82 -22.48 12.76
C PRO A 693 -17.63 -23.08 11.59
N GLN A 694 -17.81 -24.40 11.56
CA GLN A 694 -18.66 -25.11 10.60
C GLN A 694 -20.12 -25.21 11.07
N GLY A 695 -20.39 -24.99 12.36
CA GLY A 695 -21.72 -25.01 12.94
C GLY A 695 -22.21 -26.40 13.33
N ASP A 696 -21.40 -27.44 13.12
CA ASP A 696 -21.76 -28.84 13.29
C ASP A 696 -21.48 -29.40 14.69
N ARG A 697 -20.72 -28.67 15.53
CA ARG A 697 -20.26 -29.14 16.85
C ARG A 697 -20.22 -28.00 17.86
N ILE A 698 -20.34 -28.35 19.14
CA ILE A 698 -20.07 -27.47 20.27
C ILE A 698 -19.05 -28.15 21.16
N ALA A 699 -17.92 -27.49 21.41
CA ALA A 699 -16.92 -27.92 22.38
C ALA A 699 -17.25 -27.32 23.74
N TYR A 700 -17.17 -28.11 24.81
CA TYR A 700 -17.45 -27.64 26.15
C TYR A 700 -16.65 -28.40 27.20
N TYR A 701 -16.48 -27.77 28.36
CA TYR A 701 -15.85 -28.39 29.52
C TYR A 701 -16.89 -29.06 30.40
N LEU A 702 -16.70 -30.36 30.66
CA LEU A 702 -17.50 -31.09 31.62
C LEU A 702 -16.75 -31.15 32.97
N ASN A 703 -17.31 -30.48 33.99
CA ASN A 703 -16.68 -30.40 35.30
C ASN A 703 -16.83 -31.71 36.08
N GLU A 704 -18.08 -32.19 36.20
CA GLU A 704 -18.41 -33.40 36.95
C GLU A 704 -19.39 -34.28 36.17
N LYS A 705 -19.30 -35.58 36.41
CA LYS A 705 -20.28 -36.57 35.95
C LYS A 705 -20.70 -37.50 37.08
N ARG A 706 -21.90 -38.06 37.00
CA ARG A 706 -22.37 -39.06 37.97
C ARG A 706 -21.70 -40.40 37.71
N ASP A 707 -20.95 -40.87 38.70
CA ASP A 707 -20.36 -42.21 38.65
C ASP A 707 -21.45 -43.29 38.79
N GLU A 708 -21.50 -44.22 37.83
CA GLU A 708 -22.54 -45.25 37.76
C GLU A 708 -22.53 -46.20 38.98
N VAL A 709 -21.37 -46.37 39.63
CA VAL A 709 -21.21 -47.32 40.74
C VAL A 709 -21.58 -46.70 42.08
N SER A 710 -21.09 -45.50 42.37
CA SER A 710 -21.31 -44.78 43.63
C SER A 710 -22.57 -43.92 43.61
N GLY A 711 -23.06 -43.53 42.43
CA GLY A 711 -24.17 -42.61 42.25
C GLY A 711 -23.85 -41.16 42.64
N LEU A 712 -22.59 -40.86 42.98
CA LEU A 712 -22.13 -39.53 43.36
C LEU A 712 -21.61 -38.78 42.13
N MET A 713 -21.72 -37.46 42.14
CA MET A 713 -20.98 -36.62 41.20
C MET A 713 -19.48 -36.77 41.51
N VAL A 714 -18.70 -37.06 40.48
CA VAL A 714 -17.25 -37.15 40.54
C VAL A 714 -16.64 -36.20 39.51
N PRO A 715 -15.46 -35.61 39.79
CA PRO A 715 -14.78 -34.79 38.80
C PRO A 715 -14.50 -35.58 37.53
N ASP A 716 -14.85 -34.98 36.40
CA ASP A 716 -14.49 -35.49 35.07
C ASP A 716 -13.36 -34.65 34.49
N ARG A 717 -13.60 -33.32 34.45
CA ARG A 717 -12.62 -32.29 34.10
C ARG A 717 -12.08 -32.38 32.67
N ASP A 718 -12.91 -32.83 31.74
CA ASP A 718 -12.54 -33.07 30.36
C ASP A 718 -13.32 -32.20 29.36
N ILE A 719 -12.77 -32.07 28.16
CA ILE A 719 -13.42 -31.41 27.03
C ILE A 719 -14.27 -32.43 26.28
N TYR A 720 -15.52 -32.07 25.98
CA TYR A 720 -16.48 -32.87 25.23
C TYR A 720 -16.91 -32.16 23.96
N LEU A 721 -17.37 -32.95 22.99
CA LEU A 721 -18.03 -32.47 21.78
C LEU A 721 -19.49 -32.91 21.77
N HIS A 722 -20.38 -31.93 21.65
CA HIS A 722 -21.77 -32.15 21.30
C HIS A 722 -21.95 -32.04 19.78
N MET A 723 -22.58 -33.04 19.17
CA MET A 723 -22.83 -33.07 17.72
C MET A 723 -24.17 -32.36 17.40
N PHE A 724 -24.11 -31.26 16.65
CA PHE A 724 -25.26 -30.44 16.33
C PHE A 724 -25.81 -30.78 14.93
N TYR A 725 -26.49 -31.94 14.81
CA TYR A 725 -27.19 -32.39 13.59
C TYR A 725 -28.70 -32.57 13.82
N PRO A 726 -29.56 -32.36 12.80
CA PRO A 726 -31.02 -32.51 12.93
C PRO A 726 -31.50 -33.93 13.26
N ASP A 727 -30.64 -34.95 13.13
CA ASP A 727 -31.00 -36.36 13.27
C ASP A 727 -30.25 -37.09 14.40
N GLN A 728 -29.73 -36.38 15.42
CA GLN A 728 -28.93 -36.90 16.57
C GLN A 728 -29.05 -38.42 16.81
N THR A 729 -28.05 -39.20 16.35
CA THR A 729 -27.95 -40.65 16.62
C THR A 729 -26.80 -41.04 17.55
N GLU A 730 -25.87 -40.14 17.82
CA GLU A 730 -24.72 -40.38 18.70
C GLU A 730 -24.71 -39.33 19.82
N GLY A 731 -24.49 -39.75 21.06
CA GLY A 731 -24.41 -38.87 22.23
C GLY A 731 -23.08 -38.11 22.30
N ASP A 732 -22.95 -37.25 23.32
CA ASP A 732 -21.76 -36.43 23.52
C ASP A 732 -20.50 -37.29 23.71
N VAL A 733 -19.39 -36.88 23.09
CA VAL A 733 -18.14 -37.65 23.07
C VAL A 733 -17.02 -36.90 23.78
N PRO A 734 -16.24 -37.58 24.66
CA PRO A 734 -15.06 -36.98 25.25
C PRO A 734 -13.96 -36.77 24.20
N LEU A 735 -13.39 -35.58 24.18
CA LEU A 735 -12.26 -35.19 23.33
C LEU A 735 -10.92 -35.31 24.10
N THR A 736 -10.96 -35.06 25.39
CA THR A 736 -9.90 -35.43 26.36
C THR A 736 -10.46 -36.47 27.33
N ASN A 737 -9.57 -37.29 27.91
CA ASN A 737 -9.95 -38.32 28.89
C ASN A 737 -8.72 -38.70 29.71
N ASP A 738 -8.34 -37.83 30.65
CA ASP A 738 -7.17 -38.01 31.50
C ASP A 738 -7.41 -37.46 32.92
N ASP A 739 -6.44 -37.64 33.82
CA ASP A 739 -6.58 -37.23 35.24
C ASP A 739 -6.36 -35.72 35.45
N PHE A 740 -6.16 -34.95 34.37
CA PHE A 740 -5.85 -33.53 34.42
C PHE A 740 -7.08 -32.69 34.16
N MET A 741 -6.99 -31.40 34.49
CA MET A 741 -8.06 -30.48 34.16
C MET A 741 -7.84 -29.95 32.74
N ASN A 742 -8.81 -30.15 31.86
CA ASN A 742 -8.81 -29.71 30.47
C ASN A 742 -10.03 -28.80 30.26
N THR A 743 -9.86 -27.49 30.17
CA THR A 743 -10.99 -26.54 30.17
C THR A 743 -10.80 -25.38 29.19
N GLN A 744 -11.87 -24.61 28.99
CA GLN A 744 -11.94 -23.40 28.18
C GLN A 744 -11.53 -23.66 26.72
N PRO A 745 -12.19 -24.64 26.05
CA PRO A 745 -11.91 -24.94 24.67
C PRO A 745 -12.34 -23.78 23.76
N VAL A 746 -11.48 -23.42 22.81
CA VAL A 746 -11.80 -22.49 21.71
C VAL A 746 -11.35 -23.07 20.38
N TRP A 747 -12.15 -22.85 19.33
CA TRP A 747 -11.85 -23.35 18.00
C TRP A 747 -10.95 -22.39 17.22
N SER A 748 -10.03 -22.94 16.43
CA SER A 748 -9.40 -22.17 15.35
C SER A 748 -10.45 -21.78 14.31
N HIS A 749 -10.17 -20.74 13.53
CA HIS A 749 -11.10 -20.25 12.51
C HIS A 749 -11.51 -21.29 11.46
N ASP A 750 -10.58 -22.18 11.10
CA ASP A 750 -10.80 -23.27 10.16
C ASP A 750 -11.49 -24.49 10.80
N GLY A 751 -11.67 -24.51 12.12
CA GLY A 751 -12.29 -25.62 12.85
C GLY A 751 -11.48 -26.91 12.86
N GLU A 752 -10.21 -26.86 12.46
CA GLU A 752 -9.31 -28.02 12.46
C GLU A 752 -8.56 -28.18 13.79
N TRP A 753 -8.55 -27.14 14.65
CA TRP A 753 -7.81 -27.11 15.90
C TRP A 753 -8.66 -26.59 17.06
N LEU A 754 -8.29 -27.01 18.28
CA LEU A 754 -8.74 -26.38 19.51
C LEU A 754 -7.56 -25.95 20.37
N ALA A 755 -7.64 -24.74 20.94
CA ALA A 755 -6.82 -24.32 22.06
C ALA A 755 -7.60 -24.45 23.37
N PHE A 756 -6.92 -24.75 24.48
CA PHE A 756 -7.55 -24.95 25.79
C PHE A 756 -6.51 -24.80 26.92
N ALA A 757 -6.99 -24.57 28.15
CA ALA A 757 -6.16 -24.51 29.35
C ALA A 757 -6.04 -25.90 30.00
N SER A 758 -4.82 -26.31 30.36
CA SER A 758 -4.60 -27.59 31.05
C SER A 758 -3.36 -27.63 31.96
N ASP A 759 -3.48 -28.35 33.09
CA ASP A 759 -2.40 -28.61 34.06
C ASP A 759 -1.68 -29.96 33.84
N ARG A 760 -1.87 -30.54 32.65
CA ARG A 760 -1.37 -31.87 32.27
C ARG A 760 0.14 -32.06 32.25
N ASP A 761 0.91 -30.99 32.35
CA ASP A 761 2.37 -31.11 32.49
C ASP A 761 2.79 -31.53 33.92
N GLY A 762 1.81 -31.62 34.84
CA GLY A 762 2.00 -32.04 36.23
C GLY A 762 2.59 -30.96 37.14
N GLY A 763 2.75 -29.73 36.64
CA GLY A 763 3.24 -28.59 37.41
C GLY A 763 2.20 -27.97 38.35
N GLY A 764 0.92 -28.35 38.23
CA GLY A 764 -0.19 -27.74 38.97
C GLY A 764 -0.49 -26.30 38.53
N VAL A 765 0.06 -25.89 37.40
CA VAL A 765 -0.14 -24.60 36.73
C VAL A 765 -0.87 -24.87 35.42
N MET A 766 -1.86 -24.04 35.10
CA MET A 766 -2.49 -24.13 33.78
C MET A 766 -1.61 -23.53 32.72
N ASP A 767 -1.30 -24.32 31.70
CA ASP A 767 -0.69 -23.85 30.46
C ASP A 767 -1.73 -23.85 29.34
N ILE A 768 -1.41 -23.15 28.25
CA ILE A 768 -2.20 -23.21 27.03
C ILE A 768 -1.71 -24.36 26.15
N TRP A 769 -2.66 -25.21 25.77
CA TRP A 769 -2.45 -26.38 24.91
C TRP A 769 -3.27 -26.26 23.64
N ILE A 770 -2.81 -26.92 22.60
CA ILE A 770 -3.51 -27.03 21.32
C ILE A 770 -3.60 -28.49 20.88
N MET A 771 -4.69 -28.85 20.22
CA MET A 771 -4.94 -30.20 19.70
C MET A 771 -5.71 -30.15 18.38
N ASP A 772 -5.68 -31.25 17.63
CA ASP A 772 -6.54 -31.44 16.46
C ASP A 772 -8.01 -31.49 16.89
N LYS A 773 -8.94 -31.22 15.96
CA LYS A 773 -10.38 -31.32 16.18
C LYS A 773 -10.91 -32.69 16.65
N ASP A 774 -10.10 -33.74 16.51
CA ASP A 774 -10.42 -35.11 16.94
C ASP A 774 -9.71 -35.49 18.26
N GLY A 775 -9.01 -34.55 18.89
CA GLY A 775 -8.24 -34.76 20.12
C GLY A 775 -6.82 -35.28 19.87
N GLY A 776 -6.43 -35.48 18.61
CA GLY A 776 -5.08 -35.87 18.22
C GLY A 776 -4.04 -34.77 18.43
N ASN A 777 -2.76 -35.16 18.30
CA ASN A 777 -1.59 -34.27 18.22
C ASN A 777 -1.52 -33.15 19.28
N MET A 778 -1.96 -33.43 20.50
CA MET A 778 -1.91 -32.47 21.60
C MET A 778 -0.48 -31.99 21.87
N SER A 779 -0.27 -30.67 21.93
CA SER A 779 1.01 -30.06 22.25
C SER A 779 0.85 -28.81 23.13
N LYS A 780 1.81 -28.60 24.04
CA LYS A 780 1.88 -27.39 24.85
C LYS A 780 2.38 -26.23 23.98
N LEU A 781 1.73 -25.08 24.07
CA LEU A 781 2.09 -23.90 23.30
C LEU A 781 3.31 -23.18 23.90
N PHE A 782 3.27 -22.92 25.21
CA PHE A 782 4.35 -22.28 25.96
C PHE A 782 4.19 -22.55 27.47
N ASP A 783 5.26 -22.31 28.23
CA ASP A 783 5.25 -22.37 29.70
C ASP A 783 4.73 -21.06 30.30
N CYS A 784 3.64 -21.14 31.05
CA CYS A 784 3.07 -20.01 31.74
C CYS A 784 3.82 -19.70 33.05
N VAL A 785 4.16 -18.43 33.28
CA VAL A 785 4.80 -17.99 34.55
C VAL A 785 3.85 -18.19 35.73
N SER A 786 2.56 -17.99 35.51
CA SER A 786 1.45 -18.36 36.38
C SER A 786 0.28 -18.81 35.51
N SER A 787 -0.66 -19.56 36.08
CA SER A 787 -1.76 -20.21 35.35
C SER A 787 -2.37 -19.30 34.28
N CYS A 788 -2.32 -19.76 33.03
CA CYS A 788 -2.95 -19.13 31.89
C CYS A 788 -4.36 -19.66 31.69
N TRP A 789 -5.29 -18.77 31.34
CA TRP A 789 -6.71 -19.10 31.19
C TRP A 789 -7.28 -18.39 29.97
N GLN A 790 -8.45 -18.87 29.53
CA GLN A 790 -9.30 -18.24 28.51
C GLN A 790 -8.52 -17.95 27.22
N PRO A 791 -7.92 -18.98 26.58
CA PRO A 791 -7.29 -18.79 25.29
C PRO A 791 -8.35 -18.36 24.26
N GLU A 792 -7.96 -17.51 23.31
CA GLU A 792 -8.79 -17.12 22.17
C GLU A 792 -7.88 -16.94 20.94
N PHE A 793 -8.21 -17.60 19.82
CA PHE A 793 -7.47 -17.42 18.58
C PHE A 793 -7.66 -16.03 18.00
N SER A 794 -6.58 -15.43 17.52
CA SER A 794 -6.66 -14.25 16.66
C SER A 794 -7.41 -14.58 15.37
N PRO A 795 -8.03 -13.59 14.71
CA PRO A 795 -8.83 -13.83 13.51
C PRO A 795 -8.02 -14.42 12.34
N ASP A 796 -6.72 -14.14 12.27
CA ASP A 796 -5.78 -14.72 11.29
C ASP A 796 -5.36 -16.15 11.62
N GLY A 797 -5.63 -16.61 12.83
CA GLY A 797 -5.26 -17.92 13.36
C GLY A 797 -3.81 -18.03 13.81
N LEU A 798 -3.00 -16.96 13.77
CA LEU A 798 -1.55 -17.01 14.03
C LEU A 798 -1.13 -16.61 15.45
N SER A 799 -2.05 -16.12 16.27
CA SER A 799 -1.80 -15.77 17.66
C SER A 799 -2.94 -16.25 18.57
N ILE A 800 -2.64 -16.32 19.87
CA ILE A 800 -3.62 -16.59 20.93
C ILE A 800 -3.57 -15.44 21.93
N ALA A 801 -4.73 -14.86 22.24
CA ALA A 801 -4.93 -14.04 23.42
C ALA A 801 -5.25 -14.93 24.62
N TYR A 802 -4.76 -14.59 25.80
CA TYR A 802 -5.02 -15.35 27.03
C TYR A 802 -4.89 -14.46 28.26
N VAL A 803 -5.42 -14.93 29.39
CA VAL A 803 -5.34 -14.26 30.68
C VAL A 803 -4.22 -14.87 31.51
N GLN A 804 -3.37 -14.03 32.09
CA GLN A 804 -2.39 -14.43 33.09
C GLN A 804 -2.38 -13.42 34.24
N GLY A 805 -2.64 -13.91 35.45
CA GLY A 805 -2.84 -13.04 36.62
C GLY A 805 -4.09 -12.18 36.45
N SER A 806 -3.92 -10.86 36.30
CA SER A 806 -5.01 -9.89 36.13
C SER A 806 -5.04 -9.25 34.74
N ASP A 807 -4.12 -9.65 33.86
CA ASP A 807 -3.91 -8.99 32.58
C ASP A 807 -4.05 -9.96 31.40
N ILE A 808 -4.37 -9.38 30.24
CA ILE A 808 -4.45 -10.07 28.96
C ILE A 808 -3.10 -9.96 28.26
N TYR A 809 -2.68 -11.10 27.70
CA TYR A 809 -1.47 -11.26 26.92
C TYR A 809 -1.82 -11.86 25.56
N THR A 810 -0.97 -11.61 24.57
CA THR A 810 -0.99 -12.32 23.30
C THR A 810 0.34 -13.04 23.09
N ILE A 811 0.29 -14.18 22.43
CA ILE A 811 1.48 -14.93 22.01
C ILE A 811 1.21 -15.50 20.62
N ASP A 812 2.26 -15.65 19.81
CA ASP A 812 2.14 -16.37 18.56
C ASP A 812 1.84 -17.85 18.82
N ILE A 813 1.08 -18.50 17.92
CA ILE A 813 0.74 -19.94 18.03
C ILE A 813 1.98 -20.85 17.94
N TYR A 814 3.14 -20.25 17.73
CA TYR A 814 4.43 -20.90 17.61
C TYR A 814 5.30 -20.71 18.87
N GLY A 815 4.77 -20.03 19.87
CA GLY A 815 5.48 -19.61 21.07
C GLY A 815 6.18 -18.26 20.88
N GLY A 816 7.27 -18.04 21.60
CA GLY A 816 7.99 -16.77 21.61
C GLY A 816 7.79 -15.99 22.90
N VAL A 817 7.93 -14.66 22.84
CA VAL A 817 7.78 -13.79 24.01
C VAL A 817 6.35 -13.25 24.04
N PRO A 818 5.57 -13.55 25.09
CA PRO A 818 4.24 -12.97 25.23
C PRO A 818 4.28 -11.44 25.28
N VAL A 819 3.31 -10.81 24.60
CA VAL A 819 3.09 -9.36 24.62
C VAL A 819 1.95 -9.05 25.59
N GLN A 820 2.21 -8.20 26.56
CA GLN A 820 1.18 -7.73 27.49
C GLN A 820 0.29 -6.68 26.81
N ILE A 821 -1.02 -6.91 26.77
CA ILE A 821 -2.00 -6.01 26.14
C ILE A 821 -2.59 -5.04 27.15
N THR A 822 -2.93 -5.52 28.35
CA THR A 822 -3.51 -4.69 29.41
C THR A 822 -2.50 -4.44 30.53
N THR A 823 -2.55 -3.25 31.12
CA THR A 823 -1.69 -2.86 32.26
C THR A 823 -2.51 -2.21 33.37
N SER A 824 -3.77 -2.59 33.50
CA SER A 824 -4.76 -1.84 34.27
C SER A 824 -4.52 -1.88 35.79
N GLY A 825 -3.73 -2.86 36.26
CA GLY A 825 -3.52 -3.12 37.69
C GLY A 825 -4.73 -3.76 38.38
N PHE A 826 -5.81 -3.98 37.65
CA PHE A 826 -7.03 -4.64 38.11
C PHE A 826 -7.41 -5.78 37.16
N ARG A 827 -8.43 -6.56 37.53
CA ARG A 827 -8.80 -7.76 36.80
C ARG A 827 -9.32 -7.43 35.40
N THR A 828 -8.71 -8.06 34.40
CA THR A 828 -9.19 -8.12 33.02
C THR A 828 -9.26 -9.58 32.58
N ALA A 829 -10.31 -9.96 31.85
CA ALA A 829 -10.50 -11.35 31.44
C ALA A 829 -11.51 -11.49 30.29
N ALA A 830 -11.68 -12.75 29.86
CA ALA A 830 -12.47 -13.18 28.71
C ALA A 830 -12.13 -12.37 27.43
N PRO A 831 -10.88 -12.43 26.96
CA PRO A 831 -10.52 -11.81 25.69
C PRO A 831 -11.34 -12.44 24.56
N ALA A 832 -11.89 -11.61 23.70
CA ALA A 832 -12.57 -12.03 22.48
C ALA A 832 -12.09 -11.15 21.32
N TRP A 833 -11.48 -11.77 20.32
CA TRP A 833 -11.02 -11.03 19.16
C TRP A 833 -12.20 -10.57 18.31
N GLU A 834 -12.20 -9.29 17.95
CA GLU A 834 -13.04 -8.81 16.86
C GLU A 834 -12.54 -9.46 15.56
N PRO A 835 -13.39 -10.19 14.82
CA PRO A 835 -13.00 -10.68 13.50
C PRO A 835 -12.78 -9.49 12.57
N PHE A 836 -11.84 -9.60 11.61
CA PHE A 836 -11.44 -8.52 10.69
C PHE A 836 -12.60 -7.61 10.26
N VAL A 837 -12.77 -6.48 10.95
CA VAL A 837 -13.68 -5.42 10.53
C VAL A 837 -13.01 -4.08 10.78
N GLN A 838 -12.57 -3.47 9.68
CA GLN A 838 -13.00 -2.13 9.25
C GLN A 838 -12.88 -2.03 7.73
#